data_AF-A0A8E6RQD8-F1
#
_entry.id   AF-A0A8E6RQD8-F1
#
_cell.length_a   1.000
_cell.length_b   1.000
_cell.length_c   1.000
_cell.angle_alpha   90.00
_cell.angle_beta   90.00
_cell.angle_gamma   90.00
#
_symmetry.space_group_name_H-M   'P 1'
#
loop_
_entity.id
_entity.type
_entity.pdbx_description
1 polymer ?
#
loop_
_entity_poly.entity_id
_entity_poly.type
_entity_poly.pdbx_seq_one_letter_code
_entity_poly.pdbx_strand_id
1 'polypeptide(L)'
;MDDSFPVTLEQWNAELVNIVFFESSHTGSTLSRIDATGRVFEQLAGSRSKEDAKRSFLDSFGKKASKIQDALRDESRLDILAQRKGYPTYFAILYLTLLAASADDETHDEGDFRVRFSVLLGFDKNKKFVFTELPNLWERLERWSSRKQNCTRLVLPEPSKHERLIGYSKRIAFPCYKDEVFLRDILVNNELDSHSTFESVNKLVHQYLSYFGEIFNQEFIEFRTLLSKAAMRQAYDSPFWGAVRDITVHTEREQLKENGKYCIHMELNDSGHPEIYLLMNDAAVTVSEIKHYYSLSNEIENYNNIYYERDIGTTLNSLDLLLKRRKGYFYKSRAGAALRSGCLPLFRDDFCHISSEGDYYDNSPLYLILHHKYADSIFIALKNAGERAQRRDIKSTKWSVVSSDNVGRQTLDKIAHLLPEEARRFLIQGWRPARPRMSGAARFGQAILLNPASTPIIHMPEVLRGCYVIRNKNGEELTHGSLSQGAEGLFIPPEELMEISGQAFCRYELTLAYSDIPVNFDVHVLDHAPYATYCKITEPHDWLTDGPSGVLMALGDTAVLPPLKREEITPLSGAQMLWQYENCLPVTCQYTELHNIPAAFDWIAEALALRFQRRSTLPFGELKQHIEPVSQVTRIPEWQLRRMLFAAGWLCVVQRRYSPYSLVSLAERTISVDVTEQGIIARIMGMFTRSERNLLQEALNDGERIGRRLVEDNGCSMGCIELHLSARERVHTFIEQFGLRLINYDDLPVNALSGVLLPSSQMQFIPTLPPDLHVSLWQAEKYQWSEEQRLTQTANNLLLRCQEKQRYRYFIRQNAGYWQTDSFSWALMALMICSGVTFGVRKGDSDWSWSTKFIALPPSVLQWWIHVAHGCLSITDNGSYLFAGGKVPLWDNVMTFPSCQRALARRSRALTTRKLRRTLQ
;
A
#
# COMPACT_ATOMS: atom_id res chain seq x y z
N MET A 1 24.24 4.95 -23.57
CA MET A 1 24.88 6.28 -23.45
C MET A 1 24.62 6.69 -22.02
N ASP A 2 25.65 7.13 -21.29
CA ASP A 2 25.49 7.55 -19.90
C ASP A 2 24.33 8.55 -19.79
N ASP A 3 23.32 8.26 -18.96
CA ASP A 3 22.20 9.12 -18.63
C ASP A 3 22.68 10.34 -17.82
N SER A 4 23.57 11.13 -18.42
CA SER A 4 24.13 12.30 -17.78
C SER A 4 23.13 13.45 -17.87
N PHE A 5 22.37 13.66 -16.81
CA PHE A 5 21.63 14.89 -16.59
C PHE A 5 22.55 16.11 -16.78
N PRO A 6 22.12 17.15 -17.53
CA PRO A 6 22.94 18.35 -17.71
C PRO A 6 23.12 19.08 -16.37
N VAL A 7 24.36 19.22 -15.94
CA VAL A 7 24.75 19.93 -14.70
C VAL A 7 25.60 21.16 -14.97
N THR A 8 26.27 21.20 -16.12
CA THR A 8 27.07 22.36 -16.56
C THR A 8 26.33 23.17 -17.60
N LEU A 9 26.66 24.47 -17.68
CA LEU A 9 26.08 25.38 -18.68
C LEU A 9 26.33 24.89 -20.12
N GLU A 10 27.48 24.25 -20.36
CA GLU A 10 27.83 23.70 -21.66
C GLU A 10 26.93 22.52 -22.06
N GLN A 11 26.67 21.60 -21.12
CA GLN A 11 25.75 20.48 -21.34
C GLN A 11 24.33 20.98 -21.58
N TRP A 12 23.83 21.89 -20.74
CA TRP A 12 22.52 22.52 -20.93
C TRP A 12 22.40 23.19 -22.29
N ASN A 13 23.42 23.94 -22.71
CA ASN A 13 23.42 24.57 -24.02
C ASN A 13 23.36 23.54 -25.16
N ALA A 14 24.13 22.46 -25.08
CA ALA A 14 24.14 21.42 -26.12
C ALA A 14 22.78 20.73 -26.24
N GLU A 15 22.18 20.32 -25.13
CA GLU A 15 20.88 19.66 -25.09
C GLU A 15 19.74 20.56 -25.56
N LEU A 16 19.73 21.83 -25.14
CA LEU A 16 18.73 22.81 -25.61
C LEU A 16 18.83 23.03 -27.13
N VAL A 17 20.04 23.10 -27.69
CA VAL A 17 20.19 23.21 -29.14
C VAL A 17 19.71 21.92 -29.82
N ASN A 18 20.00 20.76 -29.25
CA ASN A 18 19.60 19.48 -29.81
C ASN A 18 18.07 19.39 -29.94
N ILE A 19 17.34 19.68 -28.85
CA ILE A 19 15.88 19.68 -28.83
C ILE A 19 15.29 20.70 -29.80
N VAL A 20 15.79 21.93 -29.80
CA VAL A 20 15.14 23.02 -30.56
C VAL A 20 15.49 22.98 -32.06
N PHE A 21 16.70 22.57 -32.42
CA PHE A 21 17.23 22.75 -33.78
C PHE A 21 17.57 21.46 -34.52
N PHE A 22 17.85 20.35 -33.83
CA PHE A 22 18.31 19.11 -34.45
C PHE A 22 17.32 17.94 -34.35
N GLU A 23 16.21 18.09 -33.62
CA GLU A 23 15.20 17.05 -33.51
C GLU A 23 14.62 16.68 -34.90
N SER A 24 14.62 15.38 -35.22
CA SER A 24 14.38 14.87 -36.59
C SER A 24 12.98 15.16 -37.12
N SER A 25 12.00 15.36 -36.21
CA SER A 25 10.61 15.73 -36.53
C SER A 25 10.49 17.10 -37.20
N HIS A 26 11.50 17.98 -37.06
CA HIS A 26 11.47 19.38 -37.50
C HIS A 26 12.57 19.72 -38.51
N THR A 27 13.33 18.73 -38.97
CA THR A 27 14.45 18.96 -39.89
C THR A 27 13.96 19.53 -41.22
N GLY A 28 14.37 20.77 -41.55
CA GLY A 28 13.98 21.47 -42.79
C GLY A 28 12.75 22.38 -42.66
N SER A 29 12.13 22.49 -41.48
CA SER A 29 11.06 23.46 -41.22
C SER A 29 11.59 24.82 -40.75
N THR A 30 10.73 25.83 -40.77
CA THR A 30 11.01 27.18 -40.23
C THR A 30 10.46 27.32 -38.82
N LEU A 31 11.27 27.86 -37.91
CA LEU A 31 10.95 28.14 -36.52
C LEU A 31 10.76 29.65 -36.33
N SER A 32 9.54 30.08 -36.04
CA SER A 32 9.20 31.49 -35.76
C SER A 32 8.99 31.78 -34.27
N ARG A 33 8.97 30.74 -33.45
CA ARG A 33 8.71 30.76 -32.00
C ARG A 33 9.46 29.62 -31.32
N ILE A 34 9.76 29.77 -30.04
CA ILE A 34 10.44 28.77 -29.22
C ILE A 34 9.62 28.55 -27.96
N ASP A 35 9.34 27.27 -27.68
CA ASP A 35 8.63 26.82 -26.48
C ASP A 35 9.44 27.20 -25.23
N ALA A 36 8.83 28.03 -24.37
CA ALA A 36 9.36 28.46 -23.09
C ALA A 36 8.60 27.82 -21.91
N THR A 37 7.71 26.86 -22.19
CA THR A 37 7.00 26.09 -21.16
C THR A 37 7.95 25.15 -20.43
N GLY A 38 7.50 24.63 -19.29
CA GLY A 38 8.18 23.63 -18.49
C GLY A 38 8.46 22.32 -19.22
N ARG A 39 7.88 22.08 -20.41
CA ARG A 39 8.03 20.84 -21.18
C ARG A 39 9.50 20.51 -21.49
N VAL A 40 10.32 21.51 -21.83
CA VAL A 40 11.74 21.30 -22.12
C VAL A 40 12.48 20.77 -20.89
N PHE A 41 12.12 21.27 -19.70
CA PHE A 41 12.68 20.78 -18.45
C PHE A 41 12.15 19.39 -18.07
N GLU A 42 10.90 19.06 -18.41
CA GLU A 42 10.37 17.70 -18.25
C GLU A 42 11.15 16.70 -19.12
N GLN A 43 11.45 17.06 -20.37
CA GLN A 43 12.23 16.23 -21.29
C GLN A 43 13.68 16.02 -20.82
N LEU A 44 14.30 17.06 -20.26
CA LEU A 44 15.70 17.04 -19.81
C LEU A 44 15.89 16.68 -18.33
N ALA A 45 14.81 16.41 -17.59
CA ALA A 45 14.89 16.15 -16.15
C ALA A 45 15.65 14.86 -15.81
N GLY A 46 15.67 13.89 -16.73
CA GLY A 46 16.21 12.56 -16.48
C GLY A 46 15.64 12.00 -15.18
N SER A 47 16.52 11.70 -14.23
CA SER A 47 16.20 11.13 -12.91
C SER A 47 15.72 12.18 -11.88
N ARG A 48 15.26 13.37 -12.26
CA ARG A 48 14.88 14.45 -11.31
C ARG A 48 13.49 14.97 -11.63
N SER A 49 12.96 15.83 -10.75
CA SER A 49 11.73 16.57 -11.05
C SER A 49 11.98 17.65 -12.12
N LYS A 50 10.91 18.09 -12.80
CA LYS A 50 10.93 19.25 -13.71
C LYS A 50 11.53 20.48 -13.02
N GLU A 51 11.18 20.69 -11.76
CA GLU A 51 11.62 21.84 -10.96
C GLU A 51 13.11 21.78 -10.66
N ASP A 52 13.63 20.59 -10.33
CA ASP A 52 15.06 20.40 -10.11
C ASP A 52 15.88 20.55 -11.40
N ALA A 53 15.31 20.14 -12.53
CA ALA A 53 15.89 20.36 -13.85
C ALA A 53 16.00 21.86 -14.15
N LYS A 54 14.92 22.61 -13.95
CA LYS A 54 14.91 24.07 -14.09
C LYS A 54 15.90 24.74 -13.13
N ARG A 55 15.94 24.34 -11.85
CA ARG A 55 16.91 24.87 -10.88
C ARG A 55 18.34 24.60 -11.30
N SER A 56 18.66 23.38 -11.74
CA SER A 56 19.99 23.03 -12.27
C SER A 56 20.39 23.91 -13.45
N PHE A 57 19.45 24.15 -14.38
CA PHE A 57 19.68 25.06 -15.51
C PHE A 57 20.02 26.47 -15.03
N LEU A 58 19.25 27.02 -14.09
CA LEU A 58 19.48 28.36 -13.52
C LEU A 58 20.81 28.43 -12.74
N ASP A 59 21.10 27.43 -11.92
CA ASP A 59 22.34 27.34 -11.14
C ASP A 59 23.59 27.20 -12.02
N SER A 60 23.45 26.63 -13.22
CA SER A 60 24.57 26.44 -14.17
C SER A 60 25.22 27.76 -14.63
N PHE A 61 24.48 28.88 -14.56
CA PHE A 61 25.01 30.23 -14.84
C PHE A 61 25.87 30.79 -13.68
N GLY A 62 25.78 30.17 -12.49
CA GLY A 62 26.48 30.55 -11.27
C GLY A 62 25.91 31.79 -10.58
N LYS A 63 26.39 32.08 -9.36
CA LYS A 63 25.82 33.14 -8.49
C LYS A 63 26.38 34.56 -8.73
N LYS A 64 27.33 34.73 -9.66
CA LYS A 64 28.00 36.03 -9.89
C LYS A 64 27.33 36.77 -11.04
N ALA A 65 26.64 37.87 -10.74
CA ALA A 65 25.98 38.71 -11.74
C ALA A 65 26.90 39.18 -12.88
N SER A 66 28.20 39.40 -12.63
CA SER A 66 29.15 39.78 -13.68
C SER A 66 29.32 38.68 -14.73
N LYS A 67 29.44 37.40 -14.31
CA LYS A 67 29.58 36.26 -15.24
C LYS A 67 28.35 36.10 -16.12
N ILE A 68 27.16 36.28 -15.56
CA ILE A 68 25.90 36.21 -16.29
C ILE A 68 25.80 37.38 -17.28
N GLN A 69 26.21 38.58 -16.87
CA GLN A 69 26.28 39.74 -17.75
C GLN A 69 27.27 39.54 -18.90
N ASP A 70 28.38 38.86 -18.65
CA ASP A 70 29.36 38.52 -19.68
C ASP A 70 28.81 37.52 -20.71
N ALA A 71 27.91 36.62 -20.31
CA ALA A 71 27.23 35.71 -21.24
C ALA A 71 26.28 36.44 -22.22
N LEU A 72 25.81 37.65 -21.88
CA LEU A 72 24.96 38.48 -22.75
C LEU A 72 25.74 39.33 -23.77
N ARG A 73 27.08 39.22 -23.80
CA ARG A 73 27.92 39.98 -24.74
C ARG A 73 28.06 39.27 -26.07
N ASP A 74 27.97 40.04 -27.15
CA ASP A 74 28.25 39.62 -28.51
C ASP A 74 29.75 39.69 -28.79
N GLU A 75 30.44 38.57 -28.57
CA GLU A 75 31.88 38.48 -28.80
C GLU A 75 32.20 37.76 -30.13
N SER A 76 33.19 38.26 -30.86
CA SER A 76 33.61 37.68 -32.16
C SER A 76 34.03 36.20 -32.07
N ARG A 77 34.49 35.75 -30.90
CA ARG A 77 34.87 34.34 -30.67
C ARG A 77 33.69 33.35 -30.72
N LEU A 78 32.45 33.82 -30.58
CA LEU A 78 31.27 32.96 -30.55
C LEU A 78 31.07 32.19 -31.86
N ASP A 79 31.34 32.80 -33.02
CA ASP A 79 31.27 32.12 -34.31
C ASP A 79 32.32 31.00 -34.44
N ILE A 80 33.53 31.27 -33.95
CA ILE A 80 34.65 30.31 -33.98
C ILE A 80 34.30 29.09 -33.12
N LEU A 81 33.74 29.32 -31.92
CA LEU A 81 33.29 28.26 -31.04
C LEU A 81 32.13 27.47 -31.63
N ALA A 82 31.16 28.16 -32.24
CA ALA A 82 30.02 27.52 -32.87
C ALA A 82 30.43 26.64 -34.07
N GLN A 83 31.40 27.07 -34.87
CA GLN A 83 31.98 26.27 -35.95
C GLN A 83 32.73 25.05 -35.40
N ARG A 84 33.54 25.22 -34.35
CA ARG A 84 34.33 24.14 -33.75
C ARG A 84 33.47 23.06 -33.09
N LYS A 85 32.44 23.45 -32.36
CA LYS A 85 31.54 22.51 -31.66
C LYS A 85 30.39 22.01 -32.53
N GLY A 86 30.12 22.68 -33.65
CA GLY A 86 29.02 22.34 -34.56
C GLY A 86 27.66 22.92 -34.17
N TYR A 87 27.56 23.61 -33.03
CA TYR A 87 26.35 24.23 -32.46
C TYR A 87 26.69 25.54 -31.71
N PRO A 88 25.75 26.51 -31.58
CA PRO A 88 26.00 27.79 -30.91
C PRO A 88 26.19 27.60 -29.42
N THR A 89 27.29 28.12 -28.84
CA THR A 89 27.63 27.95 -27.42
C THR A 89 27.01 29.00 -26.49
N TYR A 90 26.05 29.77 -27.01
CA TYR A 90 25.40 30.90 -26.33
C TYR A 90 23.87 30.77 -26.36
N PHE A 91 23.33 29.63 -26.80
CA PHE A 91 21.89 29.43 -26.85
C PHE A 91 21.26 29.34 -25.45
N ALA A 92 21.96 28.78 -24.46
CA ALA A 92 21.45 28.70 -23.09
C ALA A 92 21.09 30.08 -22.51
N ILE A 93 21.91 31.12 -22.72
CA ILE A 93 21.59 32.48 -22.25
C ILE A 93 20.42 33.09 -23.03
N LEU A 94 20.30 32.80 -24.33
CA LEU A 94 19.13 33.21 -25.13
C LEU A 94 17.86 32.53 -24.63
N TYR A 95 17.92 31.23 -24.34
CA TYR A 95 16.81 30.48 -23.77
C TYR A 95 16.39 31.03 -22.40
N LEU A 96 17.35 31.41 -21.54
CA LEU A 96 17.03 32.11 -20.29
C LEU A 96 16.27 33.43 -20.52
N THR A 97 16.60 34.18 -21.58
CA THR A 97 15.81 35.37 -21.95
C THR A 97 14.41 35.04 -22.45
N LEU A 98 14.17 33.84 -22.99
CA LEU A 98 12.83 33.38 -23.36
C LEU A 98 12.00 33.06 -22.11
N LEU A 99 12.58 32.39 -21.12
CA LEU A 99 11.91 32.15 -19.83
C LEU A 99 11.49 33.45 -19.15
N ALA A 100 12.36 34.47 -19.17
CA ALA A 100 12.02 35.81 -18.67
C ALA A 100 10.99 36.55 -19.55
N ALA A 101 10.88 36.19 -20.82
CA ALA A 101 9.87 36.71 -21.75
C ALA A 101 8.51 36.01 -21.59
N SER A 102 8.47 34.81 -21.01
CA SER A 102 7.28 34.11 -20.51
C SER A 102 6.88 34.65 -19.13
N ALA A 103 5.70 34.26 -18.65
CA ALA A 103 5.22 34.49 -17.30
C ALA A 103 5.47 33.24 -16.44
N ASP A 104 6.74 32.96 -16.19
CA ASP A 104 7.14 31.88 -15.28
C ASP A 104 6.48 32.03 -13.91
N ASP A 105 6.19 30.90 -13.27
CA ASP A 105 5.51 30.79 -11.98
C ASP A 105 5.98 31.80 -10.91
N GLU A 106 7.29 32.01 -10.77
CA GLU A 106 7.85 32.93 -9.76
C GLU A 106 7.76 34.42 -10.15
N THR A 107 7.42 34.71 -11.40
CA THR A 107 7.53 36.05 -12.00
C THR A 107 6.27 36.53 -12.72
N HIS A 108 5.17 35.77 -12.66
CA HIS A 108 3.93 36.11 -13.35
C HIS A 108 3.33 37.46 -12.92
N ASP A 109 3.48 37.84 -11.64
CA ASP A 109 3.05 39.13 -11.09
C ASP A 109 3.96 40.32 -11.46
N GLU A 110 5.09 40.08 -12.11
CA GLU A 110 6.10 41.10 -12.39
C GLU A 110 6.10 41.51 -13.86
N GLY A 111 5.57 42.71 -14.15
CA GLY A 111 5.44 43.21 -15.52
C GLY A 111 6.77 43.60 -16.20
N ASP A 112 7.82 43.95 -15.43
CA ASP A 112 9.13 44.35 -15.99
C ASP A 112 10.01 43.14 -16.31
N PHE A 113 10.29 42.93 -17.60
CA PHE A 113 11.19 41.90 -18.11
C PHE A 113 12.54 41.84 -17.40
N ARG A 114 13.15 43.00 -17.09
CA ARG A 114 14.48 43.04 -16.46
C ARG A 114 14.45 42.55 -15.02
N VAL A 115 13.34 42.84 -14.33
CA VAL A 115 13.12 42.37 -12.96
C VAL A 115 12.87 40.87 -13.00
N ARG A 116 12.00 40.38 -13.90
CA ARG A 116 11.78 38.93 -14.09
C ARG A 116 13.07 38.15 -14.34
N PHE A 117 13.89 38.62 -15.26
CA PHE A 117 15.20 38.00 -15.55
C PHE A 117 16.09 37.91 -14.30
N SER A 118 16.04 38.92 -13.43
CA SER A 118 16.86 38.95 -12.21
C SER A 118 16.29 38.03 -11.13
N VAL A 119 14.97 38.01 -10.95
CA VAL A 119 14.27 37.15 -10.00
C VAL A 119 14.45 35.68 -10.36
N LEU A 120 14.34 35.30 -11.65
CA LEU A 120 14.58 33.93 -12.12
C LEU A 120 15.96 33.38 -11.72
N LEU A 121 16.96 34.26 -11.60
CA LEU A 121 18.33 33.90 -11.22
C LEU A 121 18.58 34.02 -9.70
N GLY A 122 17.53 34.28 -8.90
CA GLY A 122 17.63 34.44 -7.45
C GLY A 122 18.24 35.76 -6.99
N PHE A 123 18.29 36.79 -7.84
CA PHE A 123 18.71 38.13 -7.43
C PHE A 123 17.55 38.99 -6.92
N ASP A 124 17.87 39.99 -6.11
CA ASP A 124 16.92 41.02 -5.67
C ASP A 124 16.36 41.83 -6.86
N LYS A 125 15.12 42.31 -6.73
CA LYS A 125 14.41 43.08 -7.77
C LYS A 125 15.15 44.35 -8.21
N ASN A 126 16.04 44.90 -7.38
CA ASN A 126 16.85 46.07 -7.73
C ASN A 126 18.01 45.75 -8.67
N LYS A 127 18.39 44.47 -8.80
CA LYS A 127 19.41 44.07 -9.75
C LYS A 127 18.86 44.22 -11.17
N LYS A 128 19.58 44.96 -12.03
CA LYS A 128 19.23 45.11 -13.45
C LYS A 128 20.40 44.71 -14.32
N PHE A 129 20.12 43.85 -15.30
CA PHE A 129 21.07 43.44 -16.33
C PHE A 129 20.95 44.35 -17.57
N VAL A 130 22.04 44.45 -18.32
CA VAL A 130 22.14 45.24 -19.55
C VAL A 130 21.95 44.32 -20.75
N PHE A 131 21.04 44.69 -21.66
CA PHE A 131 20.63 43.87 -22.82
C PHE A 131 20.94 44.55 -24.17
N THR A 132 21.95 45.42 -24.22
CA THR A 132 22.31 46.20 -25.43
C THR A 132 22.71 45.32 -26.60
N GLU A 133 23.38 44.20 -26.34
CA GLU A 133 23.93 43.28 -27.35
C GLU A 133 23.06 42.04 -27.59
N LEU A 134 21.96 41.88 -26.84
CA LEU A 134 21.03 40.76 -26.98
C LEU A 134 20.45 40.63 -28.40
N PRO A 135 20.09 41.72 -29.12
CA PRO A 135 19.61 41.62 -30.49
C PRO A 135 20.64 40.97 -31.45
N ASN A 136 21.92 41.33 -31.30
CA ASN A 136 22.99 40.80 -32.14
C ASN A 136 23.16 39.28 -31.95
N LEU A 137 23.00 38.79 -30.72
CA LEU A 137 23.05 37.35 -30.41
C LEU A 137 21.92 36.57 -31.10
N TRP A 138 20.71 37.14 -31.14
CA TRP A 138 19.57 36.54 -31.87
C TRP A 138 19.81 36.52 -33.38
N GLU A 139 20.24 37.65 -33.98
CA GLU A 139 20.57 37.73 -35.40
C GLU A 139 21.73 36.79 -35.78
N ARG A 140 22.66 36.55 -34.85
CA ARG A 140 23.74 35.56 -35.02
C ARG A 140 23.17 34.13 -35.04
N LEU A 141 22.24 33.80 -34.16
CA LEU A 141 21.57 32.50 -34.13
C LEU A 141 20.73 32.24 -35.40
N GLU A 142 20.02 33.25 -35.90
CA GLU A 142 19.28 33.17 -37.17
C GLU A 142 20.22 32.90 -38.36
N ARG A 143 21.33 33.63 -38.44
CA ARG A 143 22.36 33.41 -39.48
C ARG A 143 23.00 32.02 -39.38
N TRP A 144 23.26 31.54 -38.15
CA TRP A 144 23.81 30.22 -37.92
C TRP A 144 22.85 29.12 -38.40
N SER A 145 21.59 29.14 -37.92
CA SER A 145 20.59 28.12 -38.26
C SER A 145 20.27 28.11 -39.77
N SER A 146 20.26 29.28 -40.42
CA SER A 146 20.06 29.37 -41.87
C SER A 146 21.19 28.75 -42.73
N ARG A 147 22.40 28.60 -42.17
CA ARG A 147 23.57 28.05 -42.88
C ARG A 147 23.82 26.57 -42.58
N LYS A 148 23.21 26.04 -41.52
CA LYS A 148 23.43 24.68 -41.05
C LYS A 148 22.53 23.70 -41.81
N GLN A 149 23.10 22.61 -42.34
CA GLN A 149 22.32 21.52 -42.93
C GLN A 149 21.69 20.65 -41.84
N ASN A 150 20.55 20.02 -42.15
CA ASN A 150 19.78 19.18 -41.23
C ASN A 150 19.43 19.89 -39.91
N CYS A 151 19.06 21.17 -40.01
CA CYS A 151 18.74 22.04 -38.88
C CYS A 151 17.41 22.75 -39.15
N THR A 152 16.61 22.96 -38.10
CA THR A 152 15.43 23.85 -38.17
C THR A 152 15.91 25.30 -38.37
N ARG A 153 15.29 26.05 -39.30
CA ARG A 153 15.70 27.43 -39.60
C ARG A 153 14.95 28.43 -38.73
N LEU A 154 15.65 29.16 -37.85
CA LEU A 154 15.04 30.27 -37.11
C LEU A 154 14.70 31.42 -38.07
N VAL A 155 13.55 32.05 -37.86
CA VAL A 155 13.11 33.28 -38.54
C VAL A 155 12.74 34.29 -37.46
N LEU A 156 13.45 35.41 -37.41
CA LEU A 156 13.20 36.43 -36.39
C LEU A 156 12.00 37.32 -36.76
N PRO A 157 11.13 37.68 -35.81
CA PRO A 157 10.03 38.61 -36.03
C PRO A 157 10.54 40.05 -36.12
N GLU A 158 9.85 40.93 -36.85
CA GLU A 158 10.19 42.36 -36.87
C GLU A 158 9.92 43.01 -35.48
N PRO A 159 10.96 43.51 -34.78
CA PRO A 159 10.77 44.14 -33.48
C PRO A 159 10.13 45.52 -33.65
N SER A 160 9.21 45.89 -32.74
CA SER A 160 8.58 47.20 -32.78
C SER A 160 9.60 48.32 -32.55
N LYS A 161 9.32 49.53 -33.08
CA LYS A 161 10.21 50.70 -32.94
C LYS A 161 10.59 51.01 -31.48
N HIS A 162 9.76 50.61 -30.51
CA HIS A 162 9.90 50.88 -29.08
C HIS A 162 10.48 49.69 -28.27
N GLU A 163 10.68 48.51 -28.86
CA GLU A 163 11.13 47.30 -28.17
C GLU A 163 12.43 46.74 -28.76
N ARG A 164 13.42 47.61 -29.01
CA ARG A 164 14.63 47.24 -29.76
C ARG A 164 15.58 46.27 -29.04
N LEU A 165 15.62 46.30 -27.71
CA LEU A 165 16.63 45.54 -26.94
C LEU A 165 16.20 44.10 -26.59
N ILE A 166 14.92 43.93 -26.26
CA ILE A 166 14.36 42.65 -25.77
C ILE A 166 13.21 42.14 -26.65
N GLY A 167 12.94 42.82 -27.76
CA GLY A 167 11.79 42.56 -28.63
C GLY A 167 11.81 41.18 -29.27
N TYR A 168 12.99 40.67 -29.65
CA TYR A 168 13.12 39.31 -30.18
C TYR A 168 12.71 38.26 -29.15
N SER A 169 13.31 38.27 -27.95
CA SER A 169 12.95 37.32 -26.88
C SER A 169 11.45 37.37 -26.56
N LYS A 170 10.86 38.57 -26.46
CA LYS A 170 9.43 38.74 -26.17
C LYS A 170 8.48 38.19 -27.24
N ARG A 171 8.90 38.21 -28.51
CA ARG A 171 8.05 37.83 -29.65
C ARG A 171 8.27 36.38 -30.08
N ILE A 172 9.43 35.80 -29.78
CA ILE A 172 9.74 34.41 -30.11
C ILE A 172 9.29 33.47 -28.99
N ALA A 173 9.31 33.91 -27.73
CA ALA A 173 8.86 33.08 -26.61
C ALA A 173 7.38 32.69 -26.76
N PHE A 174 7.10 31.39 -26.63
CA PHE A 174 5.75 30.86 -26.54
C PHE A 174 5.54 30.10 -25.21
N PRO A 175 4.48 30.41 -24.45
CA PRO A 175 3.65 31.60 -24.59
C PRO A 175 4.46 32.88 -24.31
N CYS A 176 4.01 34.04 -24.81
CA CYS A 176 4.60 35.30 -24.37
C CYS A 176 3.98 35.72 -23.03
N TYR A 177 4.67 36.53 -22.23
CA TYR A 177 4.19 36.98 -20.91
C TYR A 177 2.73 37.47 -20.90
N LYS A 178 2.32 38.25 -21.92
CA LYS A 178 0.94 38.77 -22.00
C LYS A 178 -0.08 37.67 -22.23
N ASP A 179 0.21 36.75 -23.15
CA ASP A 179 -0.69 35.64 -23.46
C ASP A 179 -0.76 34.67 -22.28
N GLU A 180 0.35 34.41 -21.59
CA GLU A 180 0.39 33.51 -20.45
C GLU A 180 -0.33 34.06 -19.22
N VAL A 181 -0.13 35.34 -18.87
CA VAL A 181 -0.89 36.00 -17.78
C VAL A 181 -2.38 35.97 -18.10
N PHE A 182 -2.76 36.31 -19.33
CA PHE A 182 -4.17 36.28 -19.72
C PHE A 182 -4.75 34.85 -19.73
N LEU A 183 -3.99 33.86 -20.19
CA LEU A 183 -4.38 32.45 -20.11
C LEU A 183 -4.58 32.04 -18.64
N ARG A 184 -3.66 32.42 -17.75
CA ARG A 184 -3.76 32.16 -16.30
C ARG A 184 -5.02 32.78 -15.72
N ASP A 185 -5.30 34.04 -16.02
CA ASP A 185 -6.49 34.74 -15.56
C ASP A 185 -7.77 34.02 -16.00
N ILE A 186 -7.90 33.65 -17.29
CA ILE A 186 -9.12 32.99 -17.76
C ILE A 186 -9.27 31.57 -17.19
N LEU A 187 -8.17 30.81 -17.03
CA LEU A 187 -8.24 29.46 -16.46
C LEU A 187 -8.66 29.50 -14.98
N VAL A 188 -8.04 30.39 -14.18
CA VAL A 188 -8.33 30.55 -12.75
C VAL A 188 -9.75 31.08 -12.54
N ASN A 189 -10.17 32.10 -13.29
CA ASN A 189 -11.51 32.70 -13.16
C ASN A 189 -12.65 31.75 -13.54
N ASN A 190 -12.36 30.69 -14.30
CA ASN A 190 -13.34 29.66 -14.70
C ASN A 190 -13.16 28.34 -13.93
N GLU A 191 -12.38 28.33 -12.84
CA GLU A 191 -12.12 27.14 -12.01
C GLU A 191 -11.63 25.90 -12.80
N LEU A 192 -10.81 26.11 -13.85
CA LEU A 192 -10.19 25.02 -14.59
C LEU A 192 -8.91 24.55 -13.89
N ASP A 193 -8.79 23.23 -13.76
CA ASP A 193 -7.71 22.53 -13.05
C ASP A 193 -7.00 21.51 -13.95
N SER A 194 -6.02 20.77 -13.41
CA SER A 194 -5.21 19.81 -14.17
C SER A 194 -6.02 18.60 -14.71
N HIS A 195 -7.25 18.38 -14.24
CA HIS A 195 -8.14 17.31 -14.70
C HIS A 195 -9.14 17.80 -15.75
N SER A 196 -9.10 19.09 -16.13
CA SER A 196 -9.95 19.67 -17.17
C SER A 196 -9.82 18.93 -18.50
N THR A 197 -10.93 18.85 -19.25
CA THR A 197 -10.93 18.19 -20.56
C THR A 197 -10.32 19.08 -21.64
N PHE A 198 -9.79 18.47 -22.70
CA PHE A 198 -9.40 19.22 -23.90
C PHE A 198 -10.56 20.07 -24.42
N GLU A 199 -11.79 19.57 -24.35
CA GLU A 199 -12.99 20.27 -24.82
C GLU A 199 -13.30 21.51 -23.98
N SER A 200 -13.24 21.43 -22.65
CA SER A 200 -13.57 22.57 -21.77
C SER A 200 -12.60 23.72 -21.97
N VAL A 201 -11.29 23.42 -21.99
CA VAL A 201 -10.24 24.40 -22.25
C VAL A 201 -10.35 24.95 -23.68
N ASN A 202 -10.56 24.09 -24.68
CA ASN A 202 -10.74 24.52 -26.07
C ASN A 202 -11.92 25.48 -26.22
N LYS A 203 -13.07 25.16 -25.62
CA LYS A 203 -14.26 26.02 -25.66
C LYS A 203 -13.99 27.37 -25.01
N LEU A 204 -13.34 27.39 -23.85
CA LEU A 204 -13.01 28.63 -23.12
C LEU A 204 -12.04 29.50 -23.92
N VAL A 205 -10.90 28.96 -24.34
CA VAL A 205 -9.88 29.73 -25.08
C VAL A 205 -10.44 30.25 -26.40
N HIS A 206 -11.28 29.47 -27.09
CA HIS A 206 -11.92 29.91 -28.32
C HIS A 206 -12.81 31.15 -28.13
N GLN A 207 -13.47 31.31 -26.97
CA GLN A 207 -14.30 32.49 -26.67
C GLN A 207 -13.47 33.77 -26.53
N TYR A 208 -12.20 33.65 -26.15
CA TYR A 208 -11.29 34.77 -25.91
C TYR A 208 -10.19 34.90 -26.98
N LEU A 209 -10.34 34.22 -28.12
CA LEU A 209 -9.30 34.14 -29.16
C LEU A 209 -8.79 35.51 -29.66
N SER A 210 -9.66 36.53 -29.68
CA SER A 210 -9.30 37.89 -30.12
C SER A 210 -8.36 38.63 -29.17
N TYR A 211 -8.20 38.17 -27.92
CA TYR A 211 -7.36 38.80 -26.90
C TYR A 211 -5.93 38.24 -26.89
N PHE A 212 -5.72 37.08 -27.50
CA PHE A 212 -4.41 36.44 -27.62
C PHE A 212 -3.63 36.93 -28.84
N GLY A 213 -2.30 36.88 -28.75
CA GLY A 213 -1.40 37.16 -29.86
C GLY A 213 -1.53 36.16 -31.01
N GLU A 214 -1.05 36.56 -32.20
CA GLU A 214 -1.11 35.74 -33.41
C GLU A 214 -0.41 34.38 -33.24
N ILE A 215 0.76 34.39 -32.58
CA ILE A 215 1.55 33.18 -32.31
C ILE A 215 0.77 32.20 -31.44
N PHE A 216 0.10 32.71 -30.40
CA PHE A 216 -0.73 31.90 -29.54
C PHE A 216 -1.94 31.31 -30.27
N ASN A 217 -2.57 32.11 -31.13
CA ASN A 217 -3.67 31.65 -31.96
C ASN A 217 -3.24 30.54 -32.93
N GLN A 218 -2.02 30.58 -33.47
CA GLN A 218 -1.48 29.52 -34.32
C GLN A 218 -1.31 28.20 -33.55
N GLU A 219 -0.66 28.24 -32.37
CA GLU A 219 -0.50 27.06 -31.50
C GLU A 219 -1.83 26.46 -31.07
N PHE A 220 -2.82 27.30 -30.77
CA PHE A 220 -4.16 26.86 -30.47
C PHE A 220 -4.86 26.18 -31.66
N ILE A 221 -4.67 26.70 -32.89
CA ILE A 221 -5.20 26.07 -34.12
C ILE A 221 -4.52 24.71 -34.37
N GLU A 222 -3.21 24.62 -34.16
CA GLU A 222 -2.47 23.36 -34.27
C GLU A 222 -2.99 22.32 -33.27
N PHE A 223 -3.16 22.70 -32.00
CA PHE A 223 -3.79 21.86 -30.99
C PHE A 223 -5.20 21.38 -31.42
N ARG A 224 -6.05 22.28 -31.91
CA ARG A 224 -7.39 21.91 -32.43
C ARG A 224 -7.32 20.95 -33.62
N THR A 225 -6.32 21.12 -34.47
CA THR A 225 -6.09 20.23 -35.61
C THR A 225 -5.72 18.83 -35.12
N LEU A 226 -4.88 18.71 -34.09
CA LEU A 226 -4.53 17.43 -33.47
C LEU A 226 -5.76 16.76 -32.84
N LEU A 227 -6.62 17.52 -32.14
CA LEU A 227 -7.88 17.01 -31.61
C LEU A 227 -8.80 16.50 -32.73
N SER A 228 -8.92 17.22 -33.85
CA SER A 228 -9.75 16.80 -34.98
C SER A 228 -9.27 15.51 -35.65
N LYS A 229 -7.98 15.21 -35.57
CA LYS A 229 -7.34 13.98 -36.05
C LYS A 229 -7.36 12.84 -35.02
N ALA A 230 -7.97 13.06 -33.84
CA ALA A 230 -7.92 12.17 -32.69
C ALA A 230 -6.49 11.82 -32.21
N ALA A 231 -5.51 12.69 -32.48
CA ALA A 231 -4.11 12.50 -32.09
C ALA A 231 -3.88 12.97 -30.63
N MET A 232 -4.53 12.31 -29.67
CA MET A 232 -4.60 12.77 -28.27
C MET A 232 -3.25 12.95 -27.59
N ARG A 233 -2.29 12.03 -27.84
CA ARG A 233 -0.93 12.13 -27.29
C ARG A 233 -0.20 13.36 -27.81
N GLN A 234 -0.23 13.59 -29.12
CA GLN A 234 0.38 14.78 -29.73
C GLN A 234 -0.30 16.06 -29.25
N ALA A 235 -1.62 16.05 -29.06
CA ALA A 235 -2.35 17.19 -28.51
C ALA A 235 -1.90 17.50 -27.06
N TYR A 236 -1.71 16.47 -26.23
CA TYR A 236 -1.22 16.62 -24.85
C TYR A 236 0.23 17.13 -24.78
N ASP A 237 1.06 16.70 -25.73
CA ASP A 237 2.48 17.09 -25.83
C ASP A 237 2.67 18.43 -26.59
N SER A 238 1.58 19.04 -27.08
CA SER A 238 1.62 20.31 -27.82
C SER A 238 2.05 21.48 -26.92
N PRO A 239 2.75 22.50 -27.46
CA PRO A 239 3.13 23.69 -26.68
C PRO A 239 1.94 24.35 -25.98
N PHE A 240 0.81 24.52 -26.69
CA PHE A 240 -0.41 25.09 -26.12
C PHE A 240 -0.87 24.34 -24.86
N TRP A 241 -0.95 23.01 -24.91
CA TRP A 241 -1.36 22.23 -23.75
C TRP A 241 -0.29 22.20 -22.65
N GLY A 242 0.99 22.31 -23.01
CA GLY A 242 2.09 22.53 -22.07
C GLY A 242 1.88 23.77 -21.20
N ALA A 243 1.52 24.90 -21.81
CA ALA A 243 1.22 26.14 -21.08
C ALA A 243 0.02 25.99 -20.13
N VAL A 244 -1.06 25.33 -20.60
CA VAL A 244 -2.24 25.02 -19.76
C VAL A 244 -1.83 24.13 -18.57
N ARG A 245 -0.99 23.12 -18.80
CA ARG A 245 -0.52 22.21 -17.75
C ARG A 245 0.34 22.94 -16.72
N ASP A 246 1.29 23.76 -17.15
CA ASP A 246 2.15 24.52 -16.23
C ASP A 246 1.33 25.42 -15.31
N ILE A 247 0.41 26.20 -15.88
CA ILE A 247 -0.45 27.12 -15.13
C ILE A 247 -1.34 26.37 -14.12
N THR A 248 -2.03 25.32 -14.57
CA THR A 248 -2.97 24.58 -13.72
C THR A 248 -2.26 23.83 -12.60
N VAL A 249 -1.13 23.17 -12.90
CA VAL A 249 -0.32 22.45 -11.89
C VAL A 249 0.30 23.42 -10.88
N HIS A 250 0.77 24.59 -11.33
CA HIS A 250 1.27 25.61 -10.41
C HIS A 250 0.19 26.08 -9.43
N THR A 251 -0.99 26.43 -9.97
CA THR A 251 -2.12 26.91 -9.17
C THR A 251 -2.54 25.88 -8.13
N GLU A 252 -2.62 24.59 -8.52
CA GLU A 252 -2.89 23.50 -7.59
C GLU A 252 -1.81 23.38 -6.52
N ARG A 253 -0.53 23.48 -6.88
CA ARG A 253 0.57 23.40 -5.90
C ARG A 253 0.53 24.52 -4.88
N GLU A 254 0.27 25.76 -5.28
CA GLU A 254 0.12 26.88 -4.34
C GLU A 254 -1.07 26.66 -3.41
N GLN A 255 -2.21 26.20 -3.94
CA GLN A 255 -3.35 25.81 -3.12
C GLN A 255 -3.01 24.67 -2.16
N LEU A 256 -2.19 23.69 -2.56
CA LEU A 256 -1.77 22.58 -1.70
C LEU A 256 -0.76 23.01 -0.63
N LYS A 257 0.11 24.00 -0.90
CA LYS A 257 0.99 24.59 0.12
C LYS A 257 0.18 25.29 1.21
N GLU A 258 -0.87 26.02 0.84
CA GLU A 258 -1.74 26.71 1.79
C GLU A 258 -2.69 25.76 2.52
N ASN A 259 -3.31 24.82 1.79
CA ASN A 259 -4.40 23.99 2.32
C ASN A 259 -3.96 22.62 2.84
N GLY A 260 -2.80 22.14 2.43
CA GLY A 260 -2.41 20.74 2.57
C GLY A 260 -3.11 19.82 1.58
N LYS A 261 -2.60 18.59 1.47
CA LYS A 261 -3.10 17.52 0.61
C LYS A 261 -4.12 16.68 1.35
N TYR A 262 -5.23 16.35 0.69
CA TYR A 262 -6.27 15.47 1.21
C TYR A 262 -6.70 14.47 0.14
N CYS A 263 -6.63 13.18 0.45
CA CYS A 263 -7.09 12.12 -0.43
C CYS A 263 -8.00 11.15 0.33
N ILE A 264 -9.16 10.84 -0.23
CA ILE A 264 -10.08 9.87 0.33
C ILE A 264 -9.83 8.54 -0.35
N HIS A 265 -9.49 7.53 0.44
CA HIS A 265 -9.31 6.14 -0.02
C HIS A 265 -10.50 5.30 0.41
N MET A 266 -10.89 4.34 -0.43
CA MET A 266 -11.89 3.34 -0.13
C MET A 266 -11.26 1.95 -0.29
N GLU A 267 -11.47 1.10 0.72
CA GLU A 267 -11.02 -0.29 0.74
C GLU A 267 -12.21 -1.23 0.67
N LEU A 268 -12.13 -2.28 -0.15
CA LEU A 268 -13.29 -3.07 -0.62
C LEU A 268 -13.15 -4.57 -0.38
N ASN A 269 -12.21 -4.99 0.47
CA ASN A 269 -11.91 -6.40 0.70
C ASN A 269 -13.09 -7.22 1.25
N ASP A 270 -14.01 -6.59 1.99
CA ASP A 270 -15.36 -7.12 2.23
C ASP A 270 -16.35 -6.27 1.44
N SER A 271 -16.87 -6.79 0.32
CA SER A 271 -17.91 -6.11 -0.48
C SER A 271 -19.14 -5.74 0.38
N GLY A 272 -19.33 -6.46 1.48
CA GLY A 272 -20.37 -6.25 2.47
C GLY A 272 -20.01 -5.26 3.58
N HIS A 273 -18.81 -4.68 3.65
CA HIS A 273 -18.33 -3.68 4.64
C HIS A 273 -17.11 -2.88 4.13
N PRO A 274 -17.30 -1.89 3.22
CA PRO A 274 -16.21 -1.05 2.75
C PRO A 274 -15.74 -0.11 3.86
N GLU A 275 -14.45 0.15 3.88
CA GLU A 275 -13.81 1.09 4.80
C GLU A 275 -13.39 2.35 4.02
N ILE A 276 -13.41 3.50 4.68
CA ILE A 276 -12.98 4.79 4.10
C ILE A 276 -11.92 5.40 4.99
N TYR A 277 -10.89 5.97 4.36
CA TYR A 277 -9.76 6.62 5.01
C TYR A 277 -9.56 8.02 4.43
N LEU A 278 -9.12 8.95 5.25
CA LEU A 278 -8.60 10.25 4.84
C LEU A 278 -7.07 10.23 4.97
N LEU A 279 -6.39 10.31 3.84
CA LEU A 279 -4.96 10.54 3.77
C LEU A 279 -4.67 12.05 3.77
N MET A 280 -3.63 12.43 4.52
CA MET A 280 -3.20 13.83 4.68
C MET A 280 -1.67 13.94 4.64
N ASN A 281 -1.15 15.10 4.23
CA ASN A 281 0.23 15.49 4.50
C ASN A 281 0.33 16.31 5.81
N ASP A 282 1.55 16.62 6.26
CA ASP A 282 1.78 17.39 7.50
C ASP A 282 1.14 18.78 7.49
N ALA A 283 1.16 19.45 6.33
CA ALA A 283 0.47 20.73 6.16
C ALA A 283 -1.05 20.57 6.42
N ALA A 284 -1.69 19.56 5.84
CA ALA A 284 -3.11 19.29 6.03
C ALA A 284 -3.45 18.96 7.48
N VAL A 285 -2.59 18.23 8.19
CA VAL A 285 -2.78 17.91 9.62
C VAL A 285 -2.71 19.15 10.49
N THR A 286 -1.64 19.95 10.34
CA THR A 286 -1.42 21.19 11.09
C THR A 286 -2.63 22.11 11.01
N VAL A 287 -3.29 22.06 9.87
CA VAL A 287 -4.33 22.99 9.46
C VAL A 287 -5.77 22.43 9.65
N SER A 288 -5.95 21.12 9.70
CA SER A 288 -7.27 20.46 9.81
C SER A 288 -7.83 20.37 11.23
N GLU A 289 -7.02 20.68 12.25
CA GLU A 289 -7.35 20.52 13.67
C GLU A 289 -7.77 19.08 14.07
N ILE A 290 -7.46 18.09 13.25
CA ILE A 290 -7.72 16.68 13.55
C ILE A 290 -6.80 16.26 14.70
N LYS A 291 -7.40 15.92 15.85
CA LYS A 291 -6.66 15.62 17.08
C LYS A 291 -6.05 14.23 17.13
N HIS A 292 -6.65 13.27 16.42
CA HIS A 292 -6.23 11.88 16.43
C HIS A 292 -6.03 11.41 15.00
N TYR A 293 -4.80 11.06 14.65
CA TYR A 293 -4.39 10.52 13.36
C TYR A 293 -3.15 9.65 13.58
N TYR A 294 -2.83 8.81 12.60
CA TYR A 294 -1.60 8.02 12.59
C TYR A 294 -0.62 8.64 11.60
N SER A 295 0.63 8.84 12.01
CA SER A 295 1.68 9.47 11.20
C SER A 295 2.83 8.52 10.90
N LEU A 296 3.48 8.71 9.76
CA LEU A 296 4.83 8.21 9.53
C LEU A 296 5.82 9.10 10.27
N SER A 297 6.83 8.49 10.89
CA SER A 297 7.93 9.19 11.56
C SER A 297 8.84 9.98 10.62
N ASN A 298 8.78 9.69 9.32
CA ASN A 298 9.58 10.39 8.32
C ASN A 298 8.72 11.45 7.63
N GLU A 299 9.23 12.69 7.59
CA GLU A 299 8.69 13.72 6.72
C GLU A 299 8.82 13.26 5.27
N ILE A 300 7.68 13.06 4.64
CA ILE A 300 7.56 12.72 3.23
C ILE A 300 6.70 13.83 2.62
N GLU A 301 7.04 14.34 1.44
CA GLU A 301 6.32 15.44 0.75
C GLU A 301 4.86 15.09 0.34
N ASN A 302 4.35 13.96 0.80
CA ASN A 302 3.09 13.37 0.39
C ASN A 302 2.26 12.87 1.58
N TYR A 303 1.35 11.93 1.34
CA TYR A 303 0.40 11.41 2.34
C TYR A 303 1.06 10.56 3.43
N ASN A 304 1.59 11.22 4.45
CA ASN A 304 2.23 10.60 5.60
C ASN A 304 1.33 10.46 6.84
N ASN A 305 0.11 11.01 6.79
CA ASN A 305 -0.86 10.95 7.88
C ASN A 305 -2.15 10.26 7.42
N ILE A 306 -2.72 9.41 8.29
CA ILE A 306 -3.96 8.66 8.02
C ILE A 306 -4.96 8.94 9.14
N TYR A 307 -6.18 9.30 8.74
CA TYR A 307 -7.33 9.48 9.63
C TYR A 307 -8.49 8.57 9.21
N TYR A 308 -9.08 7.88 10.18
CA TYR A 308 -10.30 7.10 10.04
C TYR A 308 -10.96 6.88 11.40
N GLU A 309 -12.25 6.57 11.40
CA GLU A 309 -13.03 6.21 12.59
C GLU A 309 -13.38 4.72 12.58
N ARG A 310 -14.17 4.27 13.56
CA ARG A 310 -14.55 2.85 13.74
C ARG A 310 -15.31 2.25 12.55
N ASP A 311 -16.03 3.06 11.78
CA ASP A 311 -16.81 2.62 10.63
C ASP A 311 -16.93 3.72 9.57
N ILE A 312 -17.43 3.33 8.39
CA ILE A 312 -17.61 4.23 7.25
C ILE A 312 -18.58 5.39 7.53
N GLY A 313 -19.65 5.15 8.30
CA GLY A 313 -20.67 6.15 8.61
C GLY A 313 -20.15 7.20 9.58
N THR A 314 -19.47 6.77 10.64
CA THR A 314 -18.81 7.68 11.58
C THR A 314 -17.71 8.49 10.89
N THR A 315 -16.88 7.85 10.05
CA THR A 315 -15.85 8.55 9.27
C THR A 315 -16.46 9.63 8.36
N LEU A 316 -17.49 9.29 7.56
CA LEU A 316 -18.15 10.27 6.69
C LEU A 316 -18.85 11.39 7.46
N ASN A 317 -19.39 11.12 8.65
CA ASN A 317 -19.96 12.15 9.52
C ASN A 317 -18.87 13.11 10.03
N SER A 318 -17.70 12.59 10.42
CA SER A 318 -16.55 13.41 10.79
C SER A 318 -16.06 14.27 9.62
N LEU A 319 -15.98 13.70 8.41
CA LEU A 319 -15.66 14.47 7.20
C LEU A 319 -16.72 15.56 6.91
N ASP A 320 -18.01 15.28 7.10
CA ASP A 320 -19.07 16.30 6.95
C ASP A 320 -18.95 17.43 7.98
N LEU A 321 -18.48 17.14 9.21
CA LEU A 321 -18.18 18.16 10.21
C LEU A 321 -16.99 19.04 9.78
N LEU A 322 -15.94 18.45 9.19
CA LEU A 322 -14.82 19.21 8.61
C LEU A 322 -15.30 20.11 7.45
N LEU A 323 -16.22 19.62 6.60
CA LEU A 323 -16.82 20.41 5.52
C LEU A 323 -17.68 21.58 6.00
N LYS A 324 -18.36 21.47 7.15
CA LYS A 324 -19.19 22.57 7.68
C LYS A 324 -18.37 23.78 8.13
N ARG A 325 -17.10 23.58 8.43
CA ARG A 325 -16.16 24.65 8.76
C ARG A 325 -15.77 25.38 7.47
N ARG A 326 -16.58 26.36 7.05
CA ARG A 326 -16.40 27.09 5.76
C ARG A 326 -15.05 27.78 5.56
N LYS A 327 -14.27 27.99 6.63
CA LYS A 327 -12.88 28.49 6.58
C LYS A 327 -11.82 27.38 6.65
N GLY A 328 -12.23 26.13 6.86
CA GLY A 328 -11.34 24.98 7.00
C GLY A 328 -10.75 24.56 5.65
N TYR A 329 -9.54 24.06 5.65
CA TYR A 329 -8.77 23.86 4.42
C TYR A 329 -9.17 22.58 3.68
N PHE A 330 -9.74 21.59 4.38
CA PHE A 330 -10.45 20.47 3.75
C PHE A 330 -11.63 20.93 2.88
N TYR A 331 -12.34 22.01 3.24
CA TYR A 331 -13.44 22.57 2.44
C TYR A 331 -12.99 22.99 1.02
N LYS A 332 -11.77 23.52 0.93
CA LYS A 332 -11.14 24.00 -0.32
C LYS A 332 -10.46 22.88 -1.11
N SER A 333 -10.18 21.73 -0.48
CA SER A 333 -9.59 20.59 -1.17
C SER A 333 -10.50 20.03 -2.26
N ARG A 334 -9.92 19.38 -3.29
CA ARG A 334 -10.67 18.71 -4.37
C ARG A 334 -11.65 17.67 -3.82
N ALA A 335 -11.18 16.81 -2.91
CA ALA A 335 -12.00 15.78 -2.27
C ALA A 335 -13.17 16.40 -1.49
N GLY A 336 -12.91 17.49 -0.75
CA GLY A 336 -13.94 18.22 -0.04
C GLY A 336 -14.94 18.92 -0.96
N ALA A 337 -14.48 19.53 -2.05
CA ALA A 337 -15.33 20.16 -3.06
C ALA A 337 -16.26 19.14 -3.75
N ALA A 338 -15.75 17.95 -4.07
CA ALA A 338 -16.54 16.87 -4.63
C ALA A 338 -17.62 16.39 -3.64
N LEU A 339 -17.27 16.15 -2.37
CA LEU A 339 -18.28 15.85 -1.34
C LEU A 339 -19.32 16.97 -1.21
N ARG A 340 -18.93 18.25 -1.22
CA ARG A 340 -19.90 19.36 -1.15
C ARG A 340 -20.89 19.38 -2.32
N SER A 341 -20.43 19.03 -3.52
CA SER A 341 -21.26 18.92 -4.72
C SER A 341 -22.23 17.72 -4.68
N GLY A 342 -22.09 16.82 -3.69
CA GLY A 342 -22.96 15.67 -3.49
C GLY A 342 -22.53 14.41 -4.26
N CYS A 343 -21.36 14.44 -4.90
CA CYS A 343 -20.76 13.29 -5.59
C CYS A 343 -19.24 13.34 -5.46
N LEU A 344 -18.67 12.37 -4.75
CA LEU A 344 -17.24 12.11 -4.75
C LEU A 344 -16.98 10.83 -5.57
N PRO A 345 -16.43 10.96 -6.79
CA PRO A 345 -15.97 9.81 -7.55
C PRO A 345 -14.61 9.35 -7.03
N LEU A 346 -14.46 8.02 -6.97
CA LEU A 346 -13.23 7.35 -6.63
C LEU A 346 -12.89 6.37 -7.77
N PHE A 347 -11.67 6.50 -8.27
CA PHE A 347 -11.12 5.66 -9.34
C PHE A 347 -9.86 4.96 -8.85
N ARG A 348 -9.29 4.08 -9.67
CA ARG A 348 -8.00 3.46 -9.33
C ARG A 348 -6.88 4.49 -9.45
N ASP A 349 -6.10 4.62 -8.37
CA ASP A 349 -4.87 5.41 -8.35
C ASP A 349 -3.68 4.65 -8.98
N ASP A 350 -2.53 5.32 -9.02
CA ASP A 350 -1.26 4.75 -9.48
C ASP A 350 -0.79 3.57 -8.61
N PHE A 351 -1.43 3.31 -7.47
CA PHE A 351 -1.22 2.13 -6.62
C PHE A 351 -2.37 1.13 -6.72
N CYS A 352 -3.21 1.22 -7.76
CA CYS A 352 -4.38 0.36 -8.01
C CYS A 352 -5.45 0.34 -6.90
N HIS A 353 -5.45 1.29 -5.97
CA HIS A 353 -6.50 1.41 -4.95
C HIS A 353 -7.56 2.42 -5.37
N ILE A 354 -8.75 2.29 -4.79
CA ILE A 354 -9.86 3.19 -5.06
C ILE A 354 -9.66 4.47 -4.25
N SER A 355 -9.43 5.60 -4.92
CA SER A 355 -9.18 6.89 -4.27
C SER A 355 -9.74 8.08 -5.04
N SER A 356 -9.84 9.23 -4.34
CA SER A 356 -10.29 10.50 -4.92
C SER A 356 -9.27 11.15 -5.86
N GLU A 357 -8.03 10.66 -5.86
CA GLU A 357 -6.98 11.09 -6.79
C GLU A 357 -6.77 10.11 -7.94
N GLY A 358 -7.51 9.00 -7.95
CA GLY A 358 -7.47 8.06 -9.04
C GLY A 358 -7.93 8.67 -10.36
N ASP A 359 -7.43 8.10 -11.45
CA ASP A 359 -7.80 8.52 -12.80
C ASP A 359 -8.69 7.46 -13.47
N TYR A 360 -9.73 7.94 -14.16
CA TYR A 360 -10.59 7.09 -14.98
C TYR A 360 -9.82 6.56 -16.19
N TYR A 361 -10.06 5.29 -16.52
CA TYR A 361 -9.67 4.71 -17.80
C TYR A 361 -10.84 3.88 -18.33
N ASP A 362 -10.90 3.68 -19.64
CA ASP A 362 -12.05 3.00 -20.24
C ASP A 362 -12.22 1.60 -19.64
N ASN A 363 -13.46 1.28 -19.28
CA ASN A 363 -13.84 0.04 -18.62
C ASN A 363 -13.21 -0.17 -17.21
N SER A 364 -12.83 0.91 -16.52
CA SER A 364 -12.34 0.84 -15.14
C SER A 364 -13.49 0.66 -14.14
N PRO A 365 -13.18 0.11 -12.94
CA PRO A 365 -14.09 0.20 -11.81
C PRO A 365 -14.41 1.65 -11.46
N LEU A 366 -15.65 1.89 -11.05
CA LEU A 366 -16.15 3.18 -10.60
C LEU A 366 -16.80 3.03 -9.22
N TYR A 367 -16.38 3.88 -8.29
CA TYR A 367 -16.99 3.98 -6.97
C TYR A 367 -17.43 5.42 -6.73
N LEU A 368 -18.66 5.61 -6.29
CA LEU A 368 -19.25 6.92 -6.06
C LEU A 368 -19.77 6.99 -4.63
N ILE A 369 -19.29 7.97 -3.88
CA ILE A 369 -19.94 8.40 -2.64
C ILE A 369 -20.94 9.49 -3.01
N LEU A 370 -22.21 9.12 -3.02
CA LEU A 370 -23.31 9.94 -3.51
C LEU A 370 -24.20 10.39 -2.38
N HIS A 371 -24.65 11.63 -2.46
CA HIS A 371 -25.76 12.07 -1.63
C HIS A 371 -27.02 11.27 -2.02
N HIS A 372 -27.80 10.82 -1.03
CA HIS A 372 -29.00 9.99 -1.22
C HIS A 372 -29.94 10.49 -2.33
N LYS A 373 -30.08 11.82 -2.49
CA LYS A 373 -30.85 12.46 -3.58
C LYS A 373 -30.47 11.99 -5.00
N TYR A 374 -29.20 11.63 -5.23
CA TYR A 374 -28.70 11.22 -6.54
C TYR A 374 -28.47 9.71 -6.66
N ALA A 375 -28.42 8.99 -5.54
CA ALA A 375 -28.04 7.58 -5.51
C ALA A 375 -29.01 6.69 -6.32
N ASP A 376 -30.32 6.94 -6.23
CA ASP A 376 -31.34 6.20 -6.96
C ASP A 376 -31.21 6.33 -8.48
N SER A 377 -31.14 7.56 -8.98
CA SER A 377 -31.09 7.82 -10.43
C SER A 377 -29.82 7.27 -11.07
N ILE A 378 -28.67 7.42 -10.41
CA ILE A 378 -27.38 6.90 -10.89
C ILE A 378 -27.38 5.37 -10.88
N PHE A 379 -27.86 4.73 -9.80
CA PHE A 379 -27.92 3.27 -9.72
C PHE A 379 -28.82 2.66 -10.80
N ILE A 380 -29.97 3.27 -11.08
CA ILE A 380 -30.88 2.85 -12.15
C ILE A 380 -30.21 3.03 -13.52
N ALA A 381 -29.52 4.16 -13.75
CA ALA A 381 -28.83 4.41 -15.01
C ALA A 381 -27.72 3.38 -15.30
N LEU A 382 -26.92 3.01 -14.29
CA LEU A 382 -25.90 1.97 -14.42
C LEU A 382 -26.53 0.60 -14.76
N LYS A 383 -27.62 0.22 -14.08
CA LYS A 383 -28.35 -1.02 -14.38
C LYS A 383 -28.94 -1.04 -15.79
N ASN A 384 -29.51 0.07 -16.23
CA ASN A 384 -30.09 0.19 -17.58
C ASN A 384 -29.02 0.14 -18.68
N ALA A 385 -27.78 0.50 -18.37
CA ALA A 385 -26.64 0.33 -19.27
C ALA A 385 -26.10 -1.12 -19.30
N GLY A 386 -26.65 -2.03 -18.48
CA GLY A 386 -26.22 -3.43 -18.39
C GLY A 386 -25.05 -3.66 -17.42
N GLU A 387 -24.64 -2.63 -16.66
CA GLU A 387 -23.51 -2.73 -15.74
C GLU A 387 -23.87 -3.48 -14.45
N ARG A 388 -22.90 -4.21 -13.89
CA ARG A 388 -23.05 -4.90 -12.60
C ARG A 388 -22.91 -3.91 -11.45
N ALA A 389 -23.96 -3.13 -11.23
CA ALA A 389 -23.98 -2.10 -10.19
C ALA A 389 -24.43 -2.63 -8.82
N GLN A 390 -23.76 -2.18 -7.77
CA GLN A 390 -24.15 -2.39 -6.37
C GLN A 390 -24.41 -1.04 -5.69
N ARG A 391 -25.37 -1.02 -4.77
CA ARG A 391 -25.67 0.15 -3.94
C ARG A 391 -25.74 -0.24 -2.47
N ARG A 392 -25.16 0.61 -1.63
CA ARG A 392 -25.26 0.53 -0.18
C ARG A 392 -25.59 1.89 0.40
N ASP A 393 -26.70 1.95 1.14
CA ASP A 393 -27.03 3.12 1.95
C ASP A 393 -26.36 3.03 3.32
N ILE A 394 -25.73 4.12 3.76
CA ILE A 394 -25.01 4.16 5.04
C ILE A 394 -25.96 4.66 6.12
N LYS A 395 -26.49 3.71 6.91
CA LYS A 395 -27.44 3.93 8.01
C LYS A 395 -26.79 4.83 9.08
N SER A 396 -27.13 6.13 9.07
CA SER A 396 -26.69 7.24 9.97
C SER A 396 -26.10 8.45 9.24
N THR A 397 -26.02 8.41 7.90
CA THR A 397 -25.49 9.52 7.10
C THR A 397 -26.44 9.88 5.95
N LYS A 398 -26.16 10.99 5.27
CA LYS A 398 -26.85 11.41 4.04
C LYS A 398 -26.29 10.76 2.77
N TRP A 399 -25.36 9.82 2.93
CA TRP A 399 -24.52 9.26 1.86
C TRP A 399 -24.88 7.81 1.55
N SER A 400 -24.71 7.47 0.28
CA SER A 400 -24.81 6.13 -0.28
C SER A 400 -23.54 5.85 -1.09
N VAL A 401 -23.08 4.60 -1.07
CA VAL A 401 -22.00 4.14 -1.95
C VAL A 401 -22.61 3.39 -3.11
N VAL A 402 -22.32 3.82 -4.33
CA VAL A 402 -22.68 3.13 -5.56
C VAL A 402 -21.40 2.69 -6.26
N SER A 403 -21.35 1.45 -6.71
CA SER A 403 -20.16 0.88 -7.35
C SER A 403 -20.52 0.05 -8.58
N SER A 404 -19.60 0.00 -9.54
CA SER A 404 -19.63 -0.88 -10.71
C SER A 404 -18.21 -1.29 -11.08
N ASP A 405 -17.99 -2.56 -11.40
CA ASP A 405 -16.66 -3.10 -11.70
C ASP A 405 -16.11 -2.66 -13.05
N ASN A 406 -17.02 -2.29 -13.96
CA ASN A 406 -16.70 -1.89 -15.31
C ASN A 406 -17.67 -0.76 -15.69
N VAL A 407 -17.14 0.37 -16.14
CA VAL A 407 -17.94 1.49 -16.66
C VAL A 407 -17.24 2.06 -17.89
N GLY A 408 -17.86 1.86 -19.06
CA GLY A 408 -17.39 2.46 -20.31
C GLY A 408 -17.63 3.98 -20.37
N ARG A 409 -16.87 4.69 -21.21
CA ARG A 409 -16.91 6.17 -21.24
C ARG A 409 -18.29 6.74 -21.52
N GLN A 410 -19.05 6.12 -22.43
CA GLN A 410 -20.42 6.55 -22.75
C GLN A 410 -21.37 6.45 -21.55
N THR A 411 -21.22 5.40 -20.73
CA THR A 411 -22.01 5.23 -19.51
C THR A 411 -21.61 6.27 -18.48
N LEU A 412 -20.31 6.53 -18.32
CA LEU A 412 -19.77 7.57 -17.44
C LEU A 412 -20.33 8.96 -17.80
N ASP A 413 -20.34 9.31 -19.09
CA ASP A 413 -20.90 10.58 -19.56
C ASP A 413 -22.41 10.65 -19.28
N LYS A 414 -23.18 9.58 -19.53
CA LYS A 414 -24.62 9.55 -19.23
C LYS A 414 -24.91 9.79 -17.75
N ILE A 415 -24.17 9.15 -16.84
CA ILE A 415 -24.37 9.35 -15.40
C ILE A 415 -23.91 10.74 -14.94
N ALA A 416 -22.88 11.32 -15.57
CA ALA A 416 -22.46 12.70 -15.29
C ALA A 416 -23.61 13.69 -15.55
N HIS A 417 -24.36 13.52 -16.64
CA HIS A 417 -25.49 14.40 -16.97
C HIS A 417 -26.62 14.37 -15.92
N LEU A 418 -26.70 13.33 -15.10
CA LEU A 418 -27.67 13.21 -13.99
C LEU A 418 -27.24 13.98 -12.72
N LEU A 419 -25.97 14.40 -12.65
CA LEU A 419 -25.40 15.16 -11.55
C LEU A 419 -25.51 16.68 -11.78
N PRO A 420 -25.51 17.50 -10.72
CA PRO A 420 -25.41 18.96 -10.84
C PRO A 420 -24.07 19.37 -11.48
N GLU A 421 -24.03 20.55 -12.10
CA GLU A 421 -22.86 21.03 -12.86
C GLU A 421 -21.57 21.01 -12.03
N GLU A 422 -21.67 21.41 -10.76
CA GLU A 422 -20.54 21.45 -9.82
C GLU A 422 -19.96 20.05 -9.51
N ALA A 423 -20.77 19.00 -9.64
CA ALA A 423 -20.35 17.61 -9.43
C ALA A 423 -19.81 16.95 -10.71
N ARG A 424 -20.28 17.38 -11.89
CA ARG A 424 -19.89 16.80 -13.19
C ARG A 424 -18.39 16.85 -13.44
N ARG A 425 -17.75 17.96 -13.06
CA ARG A 425 -16.30 18.17 -13.28
C ARG A 425 -15.41 17.16 -12.55
N PHE A 426 -15.89 16.54 -11.47
CA PHE A 426 -15.11 15.54 -10.75
C PHE A 426 -15.22 14.16 -11.39
N LEU A 427 -16.32 13.89 -12.10
CA LEU A 427 -16.57 12.60 -12.74
C LEU A 427 -15.95 12.51 -14.14
N ILE A 428 -16.04 13.59 -14.92
CA ILE A 428 -15.48 13.65 -16.28
C ILE A 428 -14.06 14.20 -16.20
N GLN A 429 -13.08 13.31 -16.31
CA GLN A 429 -11.67 13.69 -16.38
C GLN A 429 -11.20 13.82 -17.84
N GLY A 430 -10.28 14.77 -18.06
CA GLY A 430 -9.58 14.98 -19.32
C GLY A 430 -8.68 13.80 -19.70
N TRP A 431 -8.36 13.69 -21.00
CA TRP A 431 -7.44 12.67 -21.48
C TRP A 431 -6.03 12.91 -20.92
N ARG A 432 -5.39 11.83 -20.47
CA ARG A 432 -4.00 11.81 -20.00
C ARG A 432 -3.29 10.59 -20.58
N PRO A 433 -1.96 10.65 -20.76
CA PRO A 433 -1.21 9.48 -21.14
C PRO A 433 -1.25 8.39 -20.05
N ALA A 434 -1.10 7.13 -20.45
CA ALA A 434 -1.01 6.03 -19.52
C ALA A 434 0.17 6.23 -18.54
N ARG A 435 -0.08 5.95 -17.26
CA ARG A 435 0.91 6.03 -16.19
C ARG A 435 1.26 4.63 -15.67
N PRO A 436 2.48 4.45 -15.15
CA PRO A 436 2.84 3.27 -14.38
C PRO A 436 1.85 3.07 -13.22
N ARG A 437 1.46 1.83 -12.96
CA ARG A 437 0.62 1.47 -11.82
C ARG A 437 1.28 0.37 -11.02
N MET A 438 1.07 0.36 -9.72
CA MET A 438 1.64 -0.62 -8.81
C MET A 438 0.54 -1.41 -8.10
N SER A 439 0.64 -2.73 -8.09
CA SER A 439 -0.18 -3.63 -7.27
C SER A 439 0.69 -4.49 -6.34
N GLY A 440 0.07 -5.23 -5.42
CA GLY A 440 0.77 -6.22 -4.59
C GLY A 440 1.56 -5.66 -3.39
N ALA A 441 1.97 -4.39 -3.40
CA ALA A 441 2.71 -3.79 -2.28
C ALA A 441 1.87 -3.70 -0.98
N ALA A 442 2.48 -4.10 0.13
CA ALA A 442 2.07 -3.67 1.46
C ALA A 442 2.51 -2.21 1.68
N ARG A 443 1.66 -1.36 2.27
CA ARG A 443 1.94 0.09 2.36
C ARG A 443 1.33 0.77 3.57
N PHE A 444 1.84 1.95 3.91
CA PHE A 444 1.27 2.93 4.84
C PHE A 444 1.16 4.29 4.13
N GLY A 445 -0.05 4.84 4.01
CA GLY A 445 -0.29 5.96 3.08
C GLY A 445 0.12 5.56 1.66
N GLN A 446 1.02 6.35 1.06
CA GLN A 446 1.66 6.05 -0.23
C GLN A 446 3.04 5.38 -0.11
N ALA A 447 3.62 5.29 1.09
CA ALA A 447 4.90 4.63 1.29
C ALA A 447 4.70 3.11 1.28
N ILE A 448 5.48 2.41 0.47
CA ILE A 448 5.40 0.95 0.32
C ILE A 448 6.48 0.26 1.15
N LEU A 449 6.24 -0.96 1.59
CA LEU A 449 7.28 -1.83 2.12
C LEU A 449 7.94 -2.57 0.97
N LEU A 450 9.28 -2.53 0.93
CA LEU A 450 10.08 -3.34 0.01
C LEU A 450 10.89 -4.36 0.81
N ASN A 451 10.36 -5.57 0.86
CA ASN A 451 11.03 -6.74 1.39
C ASN A 451 10.51 -7.97 0.62
N PRO A 452 11.08 -9.17 0.83
CA PRO A 452 10.63 -10.36 0.11
C PRO A 452 9.13 -10.66 0.29
N ALA A 453 8.51 -10.30 1.43
CA ALA A 453 7.07 -10.49 1.65
C ALA A 453 6.19 -9.41 0.99
N SER A 454 6.77 -8.36 0.41
CA SER A 454 6.07 -7.23 -0.20
C SER A 454 6.79 -6.83 -1.50
N THR A 455 6.54 -7.62 -2.54
CA THR A 455 7.12 -7.44 -3.87
C THR A 455 6.09 -6.79 -4.80
N PRO A 456 6.12 -5.46 -4.96
CA PRO A 456 5.20 -4.78 -5.85
C PRO A 456 5.34 -5.24 -7.30
N ILE A 457 4.20 -5.28 -7.99
CA ILE A 457 4.13 -5.50 -9.43
C ILE A 457 3.81 -4.18 -10.11
N ILE A 458 4.67 -3.77 -11.04
CA ILE A 458 4.53 -2.59 -11.87
C ILE A 458 3.87 -2.96 -13.20
N HIS A 459 2.82 -2.23 -13.51
CA HIS A 459 1.99 -2.37 -14.70
C HIS A 459 2.13 -1.11 -15.53
N MET A 460 2.53 -1.26 -16.78
CA MET A 460 2.48 -0.16 -17.74
C MET A 460 2.24 -0.73 -19.13
N PRO A 461 1.25 -0.23 -19.89
CA PRO A 461 1.06 -0.63 -21.28
C PRO A 461 2.33 -0.39 -22.09
N GLU A 462 2.68 -1.34 -22.96
CA GLU A 462 3.78 -1.23 -23.92
C GLU A 462 5.18 -1.12 -23.30
N VAL A 463 5.34 -1.52 -22.03
CA VAL A 463 6.66 -1.64 -21.39
C VAL A 463 7.43 -2.84 -21.95
N LEU A 464 8.68 -2.63 -22.33
CA LEU A 464 9.59 -3.69 -22.82
C LEU A 464 10.49 -4.24 -21.72
N ARG A 465 11.01 -3.35 -20.88
CA ARG A 465 11.94 -3.65 -19.79
C ARG A 465 11.91 -2.51 -18.76
N GLY A 466 12.45 -2.75 -17.59
CA GLY A 466 12.72 -1.67 -16.65
C GLY A 466 13.83 -2.00 -15.67
N CYS A 467 14.32 -0.96 -15.01
CA CYS A 467 15.30 -1.05 -13.94
C CYS A 467 14.75 -0.40 -12.67
N TYR A 468 15.40 -0.65 -11.54
CA TYR A 468 15.09 0.01 -10.27
C TYR A 468 16.35 0.53 -9.60
N VAL A 469 16.17 1.58 -8.80
CA VAL A 469 17.21 2.14 -7.93
C VAL A 469 16.60 2.44 -6.56
N ILE A 470 17.12 1.79 -5.51
CA ILE A 470 16.69 2.00 -4.11
C ILE A 470 17.72 2.89 -3.42
N ARG A 471 17.24 3.92 -2.72
CA ARG A 471 18.06 4.92 -2.02
C ARG A 471 17.64 5.09 -0.57
N ASN A 472 18.60 5.51 0.25
CA ASN A 472 18.34 5.93 1.63
C ASN A 472 17.83 7.39 1.70
N LYS A 473 17.57 7.88 2.92
CA LYS A 473 17.09 9.25 3.15
C LYS A 473 18.06 10.35 2.72
N ASN A 474 19.36 10.04 2.67
CA ASN A 474 20.40 10.98 2.24
C ASN A 474 20.56 11.01 0.71
N GLY A 475 19.80 10.18 -0.02
CA GLY A 475 19.90 10.02 -1.47
C GLY A 475 21.04 9.10 -1.91
N GLU A 476 21.71 8.41 -0.97
CA GLU A 476 22.73 7.42 -1.30
C GLU A 476 22.07 6.15 -1.84
N GLU A 477 22.64 5.60 -2.91
CA GLU A 477 22.17 4.36 -3.52
C GLU A 477 22.50 3.16 -2.63
N LEU A 478 21.45 2.41 -2.27
CA LEU A 478 21.57 1.18 -1.50
C LEU A 478 21.71 -0.03 -2.44
N THR A 479 20.94 -0.05 -3.52
CA THR A 479 20.98 -1.10 -4.55
C THR A 479 20.34 -0.62 -5.85
N HIS A 480 20.72 -1.24 -6.96
CA HIS A 480 20.10 -1.08 -8.28
C HIS A 480 20.05 -2.43 -8.99
N GLY A 481 19.11 -2.59 -9.92
CA GLY A 481 18.99 -3.82 -10.68
C GLY A 481 17.97 -3.74 -11.80
N SER A 482 17.80 -4.86 -12.51
CA SER A 482 16.77 -5.00 -13.55
C SER A 482 15.49 -5.59 -12.98
N LEU A 483 14.34 -5.14 -13.50
CA LEU A 483 13.04 -5.73 -13.19
C LEU A 483 12.86 -7.04 -13.95
N SER A 484 12.25 -8.02 -13.28
CA SER A 484 11.86 -9.29 -13.87
C SER A 484 10.43 -9.22 -14.42
N GLN A 485 10.18 -9.88 -15.55
CA GLN A 485 8.86 -10.00 -16.15
C GLN A 485 8.09 -11.16 -15.52
N GLY A 486 6.97 -10.85 -14.88
CA GLY A 486 5.99 -11.82 -14.39
C GLY A 486 4.78 -11.94 -15.31
N ALA A 487 3.84 -12.80 -14.95
CA ALA A 487 2.58 -12.98 -15.67
C ALA A 487 1.68 -11.72 -15.63
N GLU A 488 1.74 -10.98 -14.51
CA GLU A 488 0.91 -9.79 -14.29
C GLU A 488 1.63 -8.47 -14.59
N GLY A 489 2.97 -8.41 -14.56
CA GLY A 489 3.73 -7.18 -14.78
C GLY A 489 5.21 -7.34 -14.41
N LEU A 490 5.92 -6.21 -14.30
CA LEU A 490 7.33 -6.16 -13.92
C LEU A 490 7.48 -6.12 -12.39
N PHE A 491 8.47 -6.80 -11.81
CA PHE A 491 8.69 -6.79 -10.36
C PHE A 491 10.19 -6.87 -10.02
N ILE A 492 10.55 -6.43 -8.82
CA ILE A 492 11.91 -6.62 -8.27
C ILE A 492 12.02 -8.08 -7.80
N PRO A 493 13.01 -8.85 -8.24
CA PRO A 493 13.21 -10.22 -7.76
C PRO A 493 13.26 -10.26 -6.22
N PRO A 494 12.50 -11.14 -5.55
CA PRO A 494 12.46 -11.20 -4.09
C PRO A 494 13.85 -11.38 -3.44
N GLU A 495 14.78 -12.06 -4.11
CA GLU A 495 16.15 -12.30 -3.65
C GLU A 495 16.94 -10.99 -3.51
N GLU A 496 16.68 -10.01 -4.37
CA GLU A 496 17.35 -8.70 -4.35
C GLU A 496 16.89 -7.85 -3.15
N LEU A 497 15.82 -8.24 -2.45
CA LEU A 497 15.24 -7.49 -1.32
C LEU A 497 15.65 -8.02 0.06
N MET A 498 16.51 -9.04 0.16
CA MET A 498 16.77 -9.74 1.43
C MET A 498 17.49 -8.90 2.50
N GLU A 499 18.47 -8.08 2.12
CA GLU A 499 19.42 -7.44 3.06
C GLU A 499 19.45 -5.92 2.97
N ILE A 500 18.37 -5.30 2.50
CA ILE A 500 18.32 -3.84 2.35
C ILE A 500 17.71 -3.22 3.60
N SER A 501 18.49 -2.40 4.30
CA SER A 501 18.02 -1.60 5.44
C SER A 501 18.28 -0.11 5.22
N GLY A 502 17.51 0.75 5.90
CA GLY A 502 17.59 2.21 5.75
C GLY A 502 16.94 2.73 4.46
N GLN A 503 16.09 1.93 3.83
CA GLN A 503 15.37 2.28 2.60
C GLN A 503 14.45 3.48 2.84
N ALA A 504 14.41 4.40 1.88
CA ALA A 504 13.51 5.56 1.93
C ALA A 504 12.81 5.84 0.60
N PHE A 505 13.44 5.46 -0.51
CA PHE A 505 12.97 5.80 -1.84
C PHE A 505 13.34 4.70 -2.84
N CYS A 506 12.45 4.42 -3.78
CA CYS A 506 12.69 3.54 -4.92
C CYS A 506 12.20 4.22 -6.19
N ARG A 507 13.07 4.29 -7.20
CA ARG A 507 12.71 4.69 -8.56
C ARG A 507 12.62 3.46 -9.43
N TYR A 508 11.55 3.36 -10.20
CA TYR A 508 11.44 2.44 -11.34
C TYR A 508 11.63 3.23 -12.64
N GLU A 509 12.47 2.72 -13.53
CA GLU A 509 12.76 3.32 -14.83
C GLU A 509 12.26 2.37 -15.91
N LEU A 510 11.18 2.74 -16.60
CA LEU A 510 10.45 1.85 -17.51
C LEU A 510 10.68 2.25 -18.96
N THR A 511 11.28 1.37 -19.77
CA THR A 511 11.48 1.60 -21.20
C THR A 511 10.27 1.10 -21.99
N LEU A 512 9.69 1.95 -22.81
CA LEU A 512 8.52 1.65 -23.64
C LEU A 512 8.91 1.19 -25.04
N ALA A 513 8.03 0.45 -25.73
CA ALA A 513 8.30 -0.10 -27.06
C ALA A 513 8.52 0.95 -28.15
N TYR A 514 8.00 2.17 -27.95
CA TYR A 514 7.99 3.26 -28.92
C TYR A 514 8.84 4.46 -28.49
N SER A 515 9.54 4.38 -27.35
CA SER A 515 10.31 5.48 -26.79
C SER A 515 11.56 4.96 -26.08
N ASP A 516 12.72 5.48 -26.47
CA ASP A 516 13.98 5.24 -25.78
C ASP A 516 14.11 6.05 -24.48
N ILE A 517 13.28 7.09 -24.30
CA ILE A 517 13.22 7.86 -23.05
C ILE A 517 12.40 7.04 -22.03
N PRO A 518 13.00 6.65 -20.88
CA PRO A 518 12.31 5.87 -19.87
C PRO A 518 11.27 6.72 -19.14
N VAL A 519 10.17 6.08 -18.74
CA VAL A 519 9.19 6.67 -17.84
C VAL A 519 9.59 6.35 -16.42
N ASN A 520 9.83 7.39 -15.63
CA ASN A 520 10.21 7.26 -14.23
C ASN A 520 8.98 7.17 -13.33
N PHE A 521 9.02 6.25 -12.38
CA PHE A 521 8.00 6.08 -11.36
C PHE A 521 8.65 6.04 -9.97
N ASP A 522 8.42 7.10 -9.21
CA ASP A 522 9.08 7.36 -7.94
C ASP A 522 8.17 7.02 -6.77
N VAL A 523 8.67 6.19 -5.85
CA VAL A 523 7.88 5.67 -4.74
C VAL A 523 8.64 5.77 -3.43
N HIS A 524 7.98 6.27 -2.40
CA HIS A 524 8.51 6.27 -1.04
C HIS A 524 8.49 4.86 -0.46
N VAL A 525 9.56 4.50 0.26
CA VAL A 525 9.74 3.16 0.81
C VAL A 525 9.85 3.21 2.33
N LEU A 526 9.21 2.25 2.98
CA LEU A 526 9.28 1.96 4.39
C LEU A 526 10.39 0.94 4.63
N ASP A 527 11.25 1.22 5.59
CA ASP A 527 12.20 0.23 6.12
C ASP A 527 11.48 -0.86 6.93
N HIS A 528 10.48 -0.46 7.71
CA HIS A 528 9.63 -1.34 8.52
C HIS A 528 8.26 -0.69 8.73
N ALA A 529 7.25 -1.49 9.09
CA ALA A 529 5.89 -1.03 9.33
C ALA A 529 5.84 -0.13 10.57
N PRO A 530 5.26 1.07 10.48
CA PRO A 530 5.12 1.96 11.62
C PRO A 530 4.18 1.37 12.67
N TYR A 531 4.32 1.84 13.92
CA TYR A 531 3.35 1.52 14.95
C TYR A 531 2.00 2.18 14.65
N ALA A 532 0.97 1.36 14.40
CA ALA A 532 -0.40 1.81 14.26
C ALA A 532 -1.36 0.71 14.72
N THR A 533 -2.55 1.13 15.18
CA THR A 533 -3.57 0.20 15.66
C THR A 533 -4.10 -0.65 14.51
N TYR A 534 -4.17 -1.96 14.70
CA TYR A 534 -4.80 -2.84 13.73
C TYR A 534 -6.32 -2.66 13.70
N CYS A 535 -6.88 -2.73 12.49
CA CYS A 535 -8.32 -2.77 12.28
C CYS A 535 -8.88 -4.03 12.94
N LYS A 536 -9.94 -3.85 13.74
CA LYS A 536 -10.65 -4.95 14.40
C LYS A 536 -11.89 -5.31 13.59
N ILE A 537 -12.26 -6.57 13.63
CA ILE A 537 -13.49 -7.07 13.00
C ILE A 537 -14.70 -6.30 13.57
N THR A 538 -15.52 -5.78 12.66
CA THR A 538 -16.81 -5.17 12.99
C THR A 538 -17.82 -6.26 13.38
N GLU A 539 -18.62 -5.99 14.43
CA GLU A 539 -19.62 -6.94 14.94
C GLU A 539 -19.04 -8.34 15.24
N PRO A 540 -18.06 -8.46 16.15
CA PRO A 540 -17.28 -9.69 16.35
C PRO A 540 -18.15 -10.93 16.67
N HIS A 541 -19.34 -10.75 17.23
CA HIS A 541 -20.29 -11.84 17.50
C HIS A 541 -20.83 -12.55 16.24
N ASP A 542 -20.82 -11.88 15.09
CA ASP A 542 -21.20 -12.44 13.78
C ASP A 542 -20.08 -13.26 13.13
N TRP A 543 -18.88 -13.19 13.68
CA TRP A 543 -17.71 -13.92 13.21
C TRP A 543 -17.40 -15.07 14.15
N LEU A 544 -16.88 -16.15 13.58
CA LEU A 544 -16.63 -17.40 14.26
C LEU A 544 -15.17 -17.82 14.05
N THR A 545 -14.57 -18.43 15.07
CA THR A 545 -13.22 -19.00 15.00
C THR A 545 -13.15 -20.34 15.73
N ASP A 546 -12.12 -21.14 15.44
CA ASP A 546 -11.93 -22.45 16.07
C ASP A 546 -11.69 -22.30 17.58
N GLY A 547 -12.66 -22.77 18.37
CA GLY A 547 -12.57 -22.79 19.82
C GLY A 547 -11.70 -23.95 20.36
N PRO A 548 -11.34 -23.89 21.66
CA PRO A 548 -10.55 -24.92 22.35
C PRO A 548 -11.26 -26.27 22.51
N SER A 549 -12.57 -26.36 22.25
CA SER A 549 -13.41 -27.53 22.50
C SER A 549 -13.89 -28.26 21.24
N GLY A 550 -13.41 -27.91 20.05
CA GLY A 550 -13.91 -28.55 18.82
C GLY A 550 -14.91 -27.75 18.00
N VAL A 551 -15.19 -26.50 18.40
CA VAL A 551 -16.40 -25.78 18.01
C VAL A 551 -16.05 -24.39 17.54
N LEU A 552 -16.72 -23.95 16.48
CA LEU A 552 -16.77 -22.55 16.11
C LEU A 552 -17.41 -21.68 17.22
N MET A 553 -16.60 -20.78 17.80
CA MET A 553 -17.03 -19.80 18.81
C MET A 553 -17.08 -18.40 18.23
N ALA A 554 -17.97 -17.55 18.75
CA ALA A 554 -18.05 -16.15 18.37
C ALA A 554 -16.76 -15.39 18.72
N LEU A 555 -16.33 -14.49 17.83
CA LEU A 555 -15.15 -13.67 18.04
C LEU A 555 -15.41 -12.73 19.23
N GLY A 556 -14.46 -12.64 20.17
CA GLY A 556 -14.59 -11.83 21.40
C GLY A 556 -15.47 -12.42 22.51
N ASP A 557 -16.10 -13.57 22.31
CA ASP A 557 -16.86 -14.24 23.37
C ASP A 557 -15.90 -14.99 24.29
N THR A 558 -15.33 -14.27 25.27
CA THR A 558 -14.48 -14.80 26.34
C THR A 558 -15.30 -15.26 27.53
N ALA A 559 -16.62 -15.45 27.39
CA ALA A 559 -17.43 -16.03 28.43
C ALA A 559 -16.83 -17.39 28.81
N VAL A 560 -16.14 -17.38 29.95
CA VAL A 560 -15.59 -18.49 30.73
C VAL A 560 -15.86 -19.82 30.07
N LEU A 561 -14.80 -20.50 29.59
CA LEU A 561 -14.86 -21.90 29.18
C LEU A 561 -15.85 -22.62 30.10
N PRO A 562 -17.04 -23.02 29.59
CA PRO A 562 -18.08 -23.53 30.46
C PRO A 562 -17.46 -24.71 31.21
N PRO A 563 -17.61 -24.78 32.55
CA PRO A 563 -17.03 -25.88 33.31
C PRO A 563 -17.52 -27.17 32.66
N LEU A 564 -16.59 -27.95 32.13
CA LEU A 564 -16.87 -29.23 31.49
C LEU A 564 -17.76 -30.02 32.44
N LYS A 565 -19.04 -30.16 32.11
CA LYS A 565 -19.94 -31.03 32.87
C LYS A 565 -19.36 -32.44 32.75
N ARG A 566 -19.39 -33.19 33.87
CA ARG A 566 -19.07 -34.62 33.87
C ARG A 566 -20.07 -35.33 32.97
N GLU A 567 -19.73 -35.47 31.70
CA GLU A 567 -20.39 -36.40 30.79
C GLU A 567 -19.41 -37.54 30.54
N GLU A 568 -19.92 -38.77 30.48
CA GLU A 568 -19.10 -39.94 30.16
C GLU A 568 -18.54 -39.77 28.74
N ILE A 569 -17.22 -39.70 28.65
CA ILE A 569 -16.49 -39.50 27.41
C ILE A 569 -16.43 -40.84 26.68
N THR A 570 -17.12 -40.94 25.53
CA THR A 570 -16.90 -42.05 24.59
C THR A 570 -15.67 -41.72 23.74
N PRO A 571 -14.57 -42.48 23.83
CA PRO A 571 -13.36 -42.15 23.09
C PRO A 571 -13.56 -42.37 21.58
N LEU A 572 -12.99 -41.49 20.75
CA LEU A 572 -13.02 -41.55 19.28
C LEU A 572 -12.46 -42.88 18.74
N SER A 573 -11.61 -43.58 19.51
CA SER A 573 -11.08 -44.91 19.21
C SER A 573 -10.62 -45.59 20.50
N GLY A 574 -10.29 -46.89 20.46
CA GLY A 574 -9.63 -47.57 21.59
C GLY A 574 -8.29 -46.92 21.99
N ALA A 575 -7.67 -47.43 23.06
CA ALA A 575 -6.38 -47.01 23.60
C ALA A 575 -5.25 -46.95 22.53
N GLN A 576 -5.11 -45.84 21.83
CA GLN A 576 -4.08 -45.66 20.79
C GLN A 576 -3.15 -44.49 21.16
N MET A 577 -1.83 -44.74 21.07
CA MET A 577 -0.83 -43.69 21.26
C MET A 577 -0.53 -43.02 19.91
N LEU A 578 -0.85 -41.72 19.81
CA LEU A 578 -0.49 -40.88 18.65
C LEU A 578 1.00 -40.62 18.51
N TRP A 579 1.80 -41.12 19.45
CA TRP A 579 3.20 -40.80 19.58
C TRP A 579 4.00 -41.96 20.17
N GLN A 580 5.32 -41.92 19.99
CA GLN A 580 6.27 -42.88 20.55
C GLN A 580 7.34 -42.17 21.37
N TYR A 581 7.99 -42.90 22.27
CA TYR A 581 9.06 -42.37 23.08
C TYR A 581 10.41 -42.69 22.46
N GLU A 582 11.26 -41.67 22.29
CA GLU A 582 12.65 -41.81 21.90
C GLU A 582 13.57 -41.28 23.01
N ASN A 583 14.55 -42.09 23.39
CA ASN A 583 15.62 -41.70 24.30
C ASN A 583 16.61 -40.79 23.56
N CYS A 584 16.25 -39.51 23.48
CA CYS A 584 17.06 -38.44 22.92
C CYS A 584 17.29 -37.36 23.98
N LEU A 585 18.40 -36.63 23.87
CA LEU A 585 18.64 -35.46 24.71
C LEU A 585 17.56 -34.40 24.46
N PRO A 586 17.07 -33.70 25.51
CA PRO A 586 16.19 -32.56 25.34
C PRO A 586 16.83 -31.52 24.43
N VAL A 587 16.02 -30.90 23.59
CA VAL A 587 16.44 -29.81 22.73
C VAL A 587 16.60 -28.55 23.57
N THR A 588 17.74 -27.90 23.42
CA THR A 588 18.07 -26.69 24.15
C THR A 588 17.31 -25.49 23.61
N CYS A 589 16.75 -24.68 24.52
CA CYS A 589 16.24 -23.36 24.21
C CYS A 589 17.27 -22.31 24.60
N GLN A 590 17.53 -21.36 23.71
CA GLN A 590 18.40 -20.21 23.97
C GLN A 590 17.59 -18.93 24.17
N TYR A 591 18.12 -18.04 25.00
CA TYR A 591 17.62 -16.67 25.16
C TYR A 591 18.51 -15.73 24.34
N THR A 592 17.92 -15.05 23.36
CA THR A 592 18.61 -14.16 22.42
C THR A 592 18.04 -12.75 22.47
N GLU A 593 18.68 -11.81 21.76
CA GLU A 593 18.15 -10.46 21.62
C GLU A 593 16.76 -10.44 20.97
N LEU A 594 15.97 -9.43 21.33
CA LEU A 594 14.57 -9.28 20.90
C LEU A 594 14.40 -9.28 19.38
N HIS A 595 15.33 -8.65 18.66
CA HIS A 595 15.27 -8.50 17.20
C HIS A 595 15.80 -9.72 16.43
N ASN A 596 16.34 -10.72 17.12
CA ASN A 596 16.81 -11.95 16.49
C ASN A 596 15.64 -12.89 16.16
N ILE A 597 14.91 -12.61 15.09
CA ILE A 597 13.84 -13.45 14.52
C ILE A 597 14.28 -13.94 13.14
N PRO A 598 13.94 -15.18 12.73
CA PRO A 598 14.21 -15.59 11.36
C PRO A 598 13.62 -14.62 10.34
N ALA A 599 14.44 -14.20 9.37
CA ALA A 599 14.13 -13.13 8.43
C ALA A 599 12.78 -13.35 7.72
N ALA A 600 12.44 -14.60 7.36
CA ALA A 600 11.15 -14.96 6.78
C ALA A 600 9.95 -14.42 7.57
N PHE A 601 9.97 -14.62 8.89
CA PHE A 601 8.88 -14.20 9.76
C PHE A 601 8.91 -12.70 10.04
N ASP A 602 10.09 -12.09 10.03
CA ASP A 602 10.19 -10.63 10.15
C ASP A 602 9.58 -9.95 8.92
N TRP A 603 9.97 -10.38 7.70
CA TRP A 603 9.41 -9.83 6.46
C TRP A 603 7.89 -9.98 6.40
N ILE A 604 7.38 -11.16 6.76
CA ILE A 604 5.94 -11.44 6.81
C ILE A 604 5.24 -10.59 7.89
N ALA A 605 5.84 -10.41 9.07
CA ALA A 605 5.26 -9.58 10.13
C ALA A 605 5.07 -8.14 9.67
N GLU A 606 6.09 -7.55 9.04
CA GLU A 606 6.02 -6.18 8.52
C GLU A 606 4.95 -6.04 7.43
N ALA A 607 4.93 -6.97 6.47
CA ALA A 607 3.95 -6.93 5.38
C ALA A 607 2.51 -7.11 5.88
N LEU A 608 2.27 -8.10 6.76
CA LEU A 608 0.95 -8.37 7.32
C LEU A 608 0.49 -7.26 8.26
N ALA A 609 1.38 -6.63 9.02
CA ALA A 609 1.04 -5.49 9.86
C ALA A 609 0.44 -4.36 9.03
N LEU A 610 1.09 -3.97 7.92
CA LEU A 610 0.57 -2.95 7.00
C LEU A 610 -0.78 -3.33 6.38
N ARG A 611 -1.03 -4.63 6.17
CA ARG A 611 -2.35 -5.11 5.75
C ARG A 611 -3.38 -4.94 6.87
N PHE A 612 -3.13 -5.49 8.05
CA PHE A 612 -4.09 -5.46 9.16
C PHE A 612 -4.28 -4.07 9.79
N GLN A 613 -3.38 -3.11 9.54
CA GLN A 613 -3.61 -1.69 9.84
C GLN A 613 -4.71 -1.06 8.99
N ARG A 614 -5.05 -1.66 7.83
CA ARG A 614 -6.01 -1.14 6.86
C ARG A 614 -7.25 -1.97 6.67
N ARG A 615 -7.34 -3.14 7.32
CA ARG A 615 -8.50 -4.03 7.22
C ARG A 615 -8.49 -5.04 8.35
N SER A 616 -9.68 -5.47 8.72
CA SER A 616 -9.86 -6.45 9.78
C SER A 616 -9.65 -7.90 9.35
N THR A 617 -9.76 -8.21 8.05
CA THR A 617 -9.62 -9.58 7.53
C THR A 617 -8.84 -9.62 6.21
N LEU A 618 -8.28 -10.79 5.90
CA LEU A 618 -7.42 -11.05 4.75
C LEU A 618 -7.87 -12.33 4.03
N PRO A 619 -8.14 -12.31 2.72
CA PRO A 619 -8.36 -13.53 1.95
C PRO A 619 -7.11 -14.42 1.90
N PHE A 620 -7.30 -15.75 1.91
CA PHE A 620 -6.17 -16.69 1.80
C PHE A 620 -5.33 -16.51 0.53
N GLY A 621 -5.96 -16.14 -0.59
CA GLY A 621 -5.25 -15.88 -1.83
C GLY A 621 -4.25 -14.72 -1.71
N GLU A 622 -4.61 -13.70 -0.94
CA GLU A 622 -3.72 -12.56 -0.70
C GLU A 622 -2.67 -12.87 0.38
N LEU A 623 -3.03 -13.63 1.43
CA LEU A 623 -2.03 -14.15 2.37
C LEU A 623 -0.95 -14.94 1.62
N LYS A 624 -1.35 -15.75 0.64
CA LYS A 624 -0.42 -16.50 -0.21
C LYS A 624 0.53 -15.59 -0.99
N GLN A 625 0.06 -14.47 -1.55
CA GLN A 625 0.91 -13.51 -2.27
C GLN A 625 2.05 -12.95 -1.42
N HIS A 626 1.90 -12.89 -0.10
CA HIS A 626 2.94 -12.45 0.83
C HIS A 626 3.88 -13.57 1.30
N ILE A 627 3.43 -14.83 1.23
CA ILE A 627 4.21 -16.00 1.69
C ILE A 627 5.01 -16.63 0.56
N GLU A 628 4.45 -16.69 -0.66
CA GLU A 628 5.05 -17.37 -1.80
C GLU A 628 6.44 -16.81 -2.19
N PRO A 629 6.64 -15.48 -2.29
CA PRO A 629 7.97 -14.92 -2.53
C PRO A 629 8.98 -15.25 -1.41
N VAL A 630 8.55 -15.18 -0.14
CA VAL A 630 9.39 -15.55 1.01
C VAL A 630 9.78 -17.03 0.98
N SER A 631 8.84 -17.88 0.55
CA SER A 631 9.07 -19.32 0.36
C SER A 631 10.15 -19.58 -0.70
N GLN A 632 10.12 -18.85 -1.81
CA GLN A 632 11.10 -18.96 -2.89
C GLN A 632 12.50 -18.59 -2.38
N VAL A 633 12.61 -17.46 -1.69
CA VAL A 633 13.87 -16.92 -1.17
C VAL A 633 14.48 -17.81 -0.08
N THR A 634 13.67 -18.22 0.89
CA THR A 634 14.15 -19.00 2.06
C THR A 634 14.20 -20.51 1.80
N ARG A 635 13.63 -20.97 0.69
CA ARG A 635 13.43 -22.40 0.35
C ARG A 635 12.55 -23.16 1.36
N ILE A 636 11.86 -22.46 2.26
CA ILE A 636 10.88 -23.05 3.17
C ILE A 636 9.55 -23.15 2.43
N PRO A 637 8.92 -24.33 2.30
CA PRO A 637 7.65 -24.47 1.59
C PRO A 637 6.55 -23.52 2.10
N GLU A 638 5.79 -22.91 1.18
CA GLU A 638 4.71 -21.94 1.47
C GLU A 638 3.75 -22.43 2.57
N TRP A 639 3.37 -23.71 2.49
CA TRP A 639 2.45 -24.32 3.45
C TRP A 639 3.03 -24.40 4.87
N GLN A 640 4.36 -24.52 5.03
CA GLN A 640 5.03 -24.57 6.33
C GLN A 640 5.02 -23.18 6.97
N LEU A 641 5.44 -22.16 6.20
CA LEU A 641 5.40 -20.77 6.63
C LEU A 641 3.98 -20.38 7.06
N ARG A 642 2.98 -20.62 6.20
CA ARG A 642 1.57 -20.33 6.50
C ARG A 642 1.12 -20.97 7.81
N ARG A 643 1.44 -22.24 8.02
CA ARG A 643 1.02 -22.96 9.23
C ARG A 643 1.70 -22.44 10.48
N MET A 644 2.97 -22.04 10.41
CA MET A 644 3.65 -21.40 11.54
C MET A 644 2.94 -20.13 12.00
N LEU A 645 2.44 -19.31 11.07
CA LEU A 645 1.68 -18.10 11.41
C LEU A 645 0.41 -18.41 12.24
N PHE A 646 -0.31 -19.48 11.91
CA PHE A 646 -1.45 -19.93 12.71
C PHE A 646 -1.01 -20.58 14.03
N ALA A 647 0.06 -21.38 13.98
CA ALA A 647 0.54 -22.16 15.10
C ALA A 647 1.07 -21.29 16.26
N ALA A 648 1.82 -20.24 15.94
CA ALA A 648 2.31 -19.31 16.95
C ALA A 648 1.28 -18.21 17.31
N GLY A 649 0.03 -18.35 16.87
CA GLY A 649 -1.03 -17.39 17.19
C GLY A 649 -0.79 -16.00 16.61
N TRP A 650 -0.21 -15.89 15.42
CA TRP A 650 -0.17 -14.62 14.68
C TRP A 650 -1.49 -14.40 13.93
N LEU A 651 -2.02 -15.47 13.34
CA LEU A 651 -3.24 -15.45 12.54
C LEU A 651 -4.26 -16.46 13.06
N CYS A 652 -5.54 -16.19 12.83
CA CYS A 652 -6.62 -17.15 13.04
C CYS A 652 -7.53 -17.22 11.81
N VAL A 653 -8.12 -18.39 11.58
CA VAL A 653 -9.15 -18.55 10.54
C VAL A 653 -10.47 -18.08 11.13
N VAL A 654 -11.17 -17.23 10.39
CA VAL A 654 -12.47 -16.69 10.76
C VAL A 654 -13.52 -16.99 9.69
N GLN A 655 -14.74 -17.22 10.13
CA GLN A 655 -15.90 -17.43 9.26
C GLN A 655 -17.07 -16.57 9.74
N ARG A 656 -17.76 -15.89 8.82
CA ARG A 656 -18.96 -15.12 9.17
C ARG A 656 -20.18 -16.04 9.24
N ARG A 657 -21.06 -15.86 10.22
CA ARG A 657 -22.27 -16.69 10.44
C ARG A 657 -23.14 -16.87 9.20
N TYR A 658 -23.15 -15.89 8.30
CA TYR A 658 -23.98 -15.85 7.09
C TYR A 658 -23.16 -15.93 5.79
N SER A 659 -21.87 -16.27 5.87
CA SER A 659 -20.99 -16.41 4.70
C SER A 659 -20.20 -17.74 4.77
N PRO A 660 -20.19 -18.54 3.70
CA PRO A 660 -19.46 -19.80 3.69
C PRO A 660 -17.95 -19.64 3.49
N TYR A 661 -17.46 -18.43 3.19
CA TYR A 661 -16.05 -18.19 2.90
C TYR A 661 -15.24 -17.97 4.19
N SER A 662 -14.18 -18.76 4.35
CA SER A 662 -13.19 -18.55 5.41
C SER A 662 -12.22 -17.44 5.01
N LEU A 663 -12.00 -16.50 5.93
CA LEU A 663 -10.99 -15.45 5.83
C LEU A 663 -9.97 -15.63 6.95
N VAL A 664 -8.89 -14.86 6.90
CA VAL A 664 -7.87 -14.82 7.94
C VAL A 664 -7.99 -13.51 8.69
N SER A 665 -7.90 -13.56 10.01
CA SER A 665 -7.80 -12.38 10.88
C SER A 665 -6.49 -12.45 11.64
N LEU A 666 -6.02 -11.29 12.12
CA LEU A 666 -5.02 -11.28 13.17
C LEU A 666 -5.58 -11.96 14.42
N ALA A 667 -4.78 -12.83 15.04
CA ALA A 667 -5.12 -13.44 16.32
C ALA A 667 -4.85 -12.45 17.47
N GLU A 668 -5.58 -12.60 18.58
CA GLU A 668 -5.29 -11.86 19.80
C GLU A 668 -3.89 -12.21 20.32
N ARG A 669 -3.10 -11.18 20.63
CA ARG A 669 -1.81 -11.36 21.31
C ARG A 669 -2.06 -11.85 22.72
N THR A 670 -1.25 -12.80 23.17
CA THR A 670 -1.46 -13.47 24.45
C THR A 670 -0.23 -13.34 25.35
N ILE A 671 -0.46 -13.28 26.65
CA ILE A 671 0.59 -13.22 27.66
C ILE A 671 0.33 -14.26 28.74
N SER A 672 1.35 -15.04 29.10
CA SER A 672 1.33 -15.91 30.28
C SER A 672 2.35 -15.43 31.31
N VAL A 673 2.08 -15.70 32.58
CA VAL A 673 2.90 -15.21 33.70
C VAL A 673 3.31 -16.37 34.57
N ASP A 674 4.62 -16.49 34.81
CA ASP A 674 5.22 -17.41 35.76
C ASP A 674 5.91 -16.62 36.87
N VAL A 675 5.65 -17.00 38.13
CA VAL A 675 6.22 -16.33 39.30
C VAL A 675 7.37 -17.19 39.80
N THR A 676 8.59 -16.66 39.71
CA THR A 676 9.81 -17.34 40.13
C THR A 676 10.42 -16.69 41.36
N GLU A 677 11.36 -17.36 42.03
CA GLU A 677 12.10 -16.80 43.17
C GLU A 677 12.94 -15.56 42.79
N GLN A 678 13.26 -15.39 41.50
CA GLN A 678 14.10 -14.32 40.97
C GLN A 678 13.31 -13.15 40.38
N GLY A 679 11.96 -13.21 40.38
CA GLY A 679 11.09 -12.19 39.79
C GLY A 679 9.96 -12.78 38.95
N ILE A 680 9.35 -11.94 38.12
CA ILE A 680 8.21 -12.35 37.28
C ILE A 680 8.69 -12.57 35.84
N ILE A 681 8.45 -13.76 35.33
CA ILE A 681 8.71 -14.10 33.93
C ILE A 681 7.38 -14.09 33.19
N ALA A 682 7.22 -13.14 32.27
CA ALA A 682 6.05 -13.09 31.39
C ALA A 682 6.44 -13.47 29.96
N ARG A 683 5.61 -14.29 29.30
CA ARG A 683 5.86 -14.73 27.92
C ARG A 683 4.74 -14.26 27.01
N ILE A 684 5.12 -13.52 25.98
CA ILE A 684 4.21 -12.97 24.99
C ILE A 684 4.27 -13.79 23.71
N MET A 685 3.09 -14.07 23.16
CA MET A 685 2.90 -14.65 21.83
C MET A 685 2.03 -13.74 20.96
N GLY A 686 2.21 -13.88 19.66
CA GLY A 686 1.54 -13.09 18.63
C GLY A 686 2.53 -12.35 17.74
N MET A 687 1.98 -11.75 16.68
CA MET A 687 2.76 -10.98 15.71
C MET A 687 3.20 -9.65 16.34
N PHE A 688 4.48 -9.30 16.21
CA PHE A 688 5.03 -8.00 16.61
C PHE A 688 5.99 -7.51 15.53
N THR A 689 5.74 -6.32 14.99
CA THR A 689 6.67 -5.64 14.06
C THR A 689 7.91 -5.15 14.77
N ARG A 690 8.93 -4.73 14.01
CA ARG A 690 10.13 -4.10 14.54
C ARG A 690 9.81 -2.84 15.36
N SER A 691 8.91 -1.97 14.89
CA SER A 691 8.48 -0.80 15.66
C SER A 691 7.82 -1.19 16.99
N GLU A 692 6.97 -2.22 17.00
CA GLU A 692 6.31 -2.67 18.24
C GLU A 692 7.28 -3.33 19.22
N ARG A 693 8.29 -4.04 18.71
CA ARG A 693 9.38 -4.59 19.51
C ARG A 693 10.22 -3.48 20.14
N ASN A 694 10.53 -2.41 19.40
CA ASN A 694 11.19 -1.23 19.96
C ASN A 694 10.36 -0.61 21.09
N LEU A 695 9.05 -0.45 20.90
CA LEU A 695 8.15 0.06 21.95
C LEU A 695 8.09 -0.84 23.18
N LEU A 696 8.11 -2.17 23.01
CA LEU A 696 8.21 -3.11 24.13
C LEU A 696 9.51 -2.93 24.91
N GLN A 697 10.62 -2.74 24.20
CA GLN A 697 11.94 -2.52 24.79
C GLN A 697 11.98 -1.19 25.55
N GLU A 698 11.43 -0.12 24.98
CA GLU A 698 11.35 1.22 25.58
C GLU A 698 10.44 1.29 26.81
N ALA A 699 9.46 0.37 26.93
CA ALA A 699 8.54 0.31 28.06
C ALA A 699 9.13 -0.33 29.33
N LEU A 700 10.36 -0.87 29.27
CA LEU A 700 11.03 -1.50 30.41
C LEU A 700 11.54 -0.48 31.43
N ASN A 701 11.45 -0.83 32.72
CA ASN A 701 12.10 -0.08 33.80
C ASN A 701 13.57 -0.53 33.98
N ASP A 702 14.34 0.26 34.73
CA ASP A 702 15.70 -0.10 35.13
C ASP A 702 15.75 -1.48 35.81
N GLY A 703 16.57 -2.38 35.26
CA GLY A 703 16.75 -3.75 35.75
C GLY A 703 15.79 -4.79 35.16
N GLU A 704 14.75 -4.38 34.44
CA GLU A 704 13.90 -5.29 33.66
C GLU A 704 14.62 -5.72 32.36
N ARG A 705 14.30 -6.91 31.83
CA ARG A 705 14.93 -7.44 30.61
C ARG A 705 13.90 -7.99 29.65
N ILE A 706 14.18 -7.87 28.36
CA ILE A 706 13.38 -8.44 27.27
C ILE A 706 14.30 -9.15 26.28
N GLY A 707 13.81 -10.24 25.73
CA GLY A 707 14.52 -11.01 24.71
C GLY A 707 13.59 -12.02 24.07
N ARG A 708 14.15 -12.84 23.20
CA ARG A 708 13.44 -13.94 22.57
C ARG A 708 13.96 -15.28 23.07
N ARG A 709 13.04 -16.20 23.32
CA ARG A 709 13.36 -17.59 23.63
C ARG A 709 13.15 -18.41 22.37
N LEU A 710 14.21 -19.02 21.84
CA LEU A 710 14.21 -19.78 20.58
C LEU A 710 14.75 -21.20 20.80
N VAL A 711 14.43 -22.11 19.89
CA VAL A 711 15.08 -23.42 19.82
C VAL A 711 16.48 -23.25 19.23
N GLU A 712 17.48 -23.91 19.82
CA GLU A 712 18.88 -23.91 19.35
C GLU A 712 19.08 -24.98 18.24
N ASP A 713 18.16 -25.05 17.27
CA ASP A 713 18.24 -25.98 16.14
C ASP A 713 18.60 -25.28 14.82
N ASN A 714 18.99 -26.05 13.79
CA ASN A 714 19.22 -25.54 12.43
C ASN A 714 17.91 -25.16 11.69
N GLY A 715 16.77 -25.31 12.37
CA GLY A 715 15.44 -25.08 11.83
C GLY A 715 14.97 -23.63 11.96
N CYS A 716 13.84 -23.31 11.32
CA CYS A 716 13.22 -22.00 11.49
C CYS A 716 12.34 -21.97 12.76
N SER A 717 12.91 -21.48 13.85
CA SER A 717 12.21 -21.35 15.14
C SER A 717 11.38 -20.07 15.24
N MET A 718 10.10 -20.24 15.61
CA MET A 718 9.23 -19.14 16.01
C MET A 718 8.96 -19.26 17.51
N GLY A 719 9.78 -18.54 18.27
CA GLY A 719 9.73 -18.52 19.72
C GLY A 719 8.67 -17.59 20.31
N CYS A 720 8.83 -17.32 21.60
CA CYS A 720 8.06 -16.29 22.31
C CYS A 720 8.98 -15.15 22.77
N ILE A 721 8.39 -13.98 22.99
CA ILE A 721 9.07 -12.86 23.63
C ILE A 721 9.01 -13.10 25.14
N GLU A 722 10.15 -13.12 25.82
CA GLU A 722 10.23 -13.35 27.26
C GLU A 722 10.65 -12.05 27.97
N LEU A 723 9.78 -11.59 28.86
CA LEU A 723 9.95 -10.43 29.72
C LEU A 723 10.33 -10.87 31.14
N HIS A 724 11.36 -10.26 31.68
CA HIS A 724 11.79 -10.41 33.07
C HIS A 724 11.43 -9.10 33.78
N LEU A 725 10.34 -9.14 34.54
CA LEU A 725 9.69 -7.96 35.14
C LEU A 725 9.91 -7.92 36.65
N SER A 726 9.97 -6.69 37.16
CA SER A 726 10.21 -6.40 38.57
C SER A 726 9.04 -6.75 39.50
N ALA A 727 7.79 -6.61 39.02
CA ALA A 727 6.58 -6.78 39.84
C ALA A 727 5.35 -7.18 39.01
N ARG A 728 4.27 -7.64 39.66
CA ARG A 728 3.08 -8.19 38.98
C ARG A 728 2.24 -7.09 38.34
N GLU A 729 2.24 -5.93 38.95
CA GLU A 729 1.60 -4.71 38.47
C GLU A 729 2.13 -4.33 37.08
N ARG A 730 3.41 -4.60 36.80
CA ARG A 730 4.02 -4.36 35.50
C ARG A 730 3.38 -5.18 34.40
N VAL A 731 3.00 -6.43 34.67
CA VAL A 731 2.28 -7.27 33.70
C VAL A 731 0.96 -6.60 33.28
N HIS A 732 0.24 -5.99 34.24
CA HIS A 732 -1.00 -5.29 33.93
C HIS A 732 -0.77 -4.07 33.04
N THR A 733 0.32 -3.32 33.25
CA THR A 733 0.72 -2.22 32.36
C THR A 733 0.95 -2.70 30.93
N PHE A 734 1.69 -3.80 30.73
CA PHE A 734 1.92 -4.37 29.39
C PHE A 734 0.62 -4.89 28.76
N ILE A 735 -0.27 -5.51 29.54
CA ILE A 735 -1.60 -5.95 29.07
C ILE A 735 -2.40 -4.78 28.51
N GLU A 736 -2.49 -3.68 29.25
CA GLU A 736 -3.26 -2.51 28.84
C GLU A 736 -2.61 -1.80 27.65
N GLN A 737 -1.30 -1.58 27.69
CA GLN A 737 -0.57 -0.83 26.66
C GLN A 737 -0.55 -1.55 25.30
N PHE A 738 -0.38 -2.87 25.28
CA PHE A 738 -0.24 -3.64 24.04
C PHE A 738 -1.47 -4.49 23.70
N GLY A 739 -2.58 -4.32 24.45
CA GLY A 739 -3.83 -5.04 24.22
C GLY A 739 -3.68 -6.56 24.33
N LEU A 740 -2.89 -7.03 25.30
CA LEU A 740 -2.59 -8.46 25.46
C LEU A 740 -3.68 -9.17 26.24
N ARG A 741 -4.04 -10.37 25.80
CA ARG A 741 -4.92 -11.25 26.55
C ARG A 741 -4.12 -12.10 27.52
N LEU A 742 -4.38 -11.92 28.82
CA LEU A 742 -3.83 -12.80 29.85
C LEU A 742 -4.41 -14.21 29.69
N ILE A 743 -3.50 -15.19 29.56
CA ILE A 743 -3.84 -16.62 29.62
C ILE A 743 -3.37 -17.15 30.96
N ASN A 744 -4.31 -17.67 31.76
CA ASN A 744 -3.96 -18.37 33.00
C ASN A 744 -3.78 -19.86 32.75
N TYR A 745 -2.97 -20.49 33.61
CA TYR A 745 -2.84 -21.94 33.69
C TYR A 745 -4.20 -22.65 33.83
N ASP A 746 -5.17 -22.02 34.50
CA ASP A 746 -6.52 -22.56 34.74
C ASP A 746 -7.47 -22.40 33.53
N ASP A 747 -7.13 -21.54 32.56
CA ASP A 747 -7.97 -21.25 31.39
C ASP A 747 -7.79 -22.30 30.28
N LEU A 748 -6.94 -23.31 30.48
CA LEU A 748 -6.66 -24.33 29.48
C LEU A 748 -6.75 -25.74 30.09
N PRO A 749 -7.28 -26.72 29.35
CA PRO A 749 -7.50 -28.05 29.88
C PRO A 749 -6.17 -28.70 30.32
N VAL A 750 -6.14 -29.21 31.55
CA VAL A 750 -4.96 -29.80 32.22
C VAL A 750 -4.31 -30.94 31.43
N ASN A 751 -5.08 -31.60 30.58
CA ASN A 751 -4.56 -32.45 29.54
C ASN A 751 -5.00 -31.78 28.23
N ALA A 752 -4.03 -31.34 27.41
CA ALA A 752 -4.30 -30.69 26.12
C ALA A 752 -5.31 -31.51 25.32
N LEU A 753 -5.18 -32.83 25.44
CA LEU A 753 -6.09 -33.78 24.86
C LEU A 753 -7.34 -34.11 25.68
N SER A 754 -7.45 -33.83 26.98
CA SER A 754 -8.71 -34.02 27.73
C SER A 754 -9.81 -33.01 27.37
N GLY A 755 -9.42 -31.87 26.77
CA GLY A 755 -10.35 -30.95 26.10
C GLY A 755 -10.48 -31.22 24.60
N VAL A 756 -9.47 -31.84 23.97
CA VAL A 756 -9.50 -32.26 22.55
C VAL A 756 -10.19 -33.62 22.35
N LEU A 757 -10.29 -34.42 23.40
CA LEU A 757 -10.98 -35.71 23.48
C LEU A 757 -12.31 -35.57 24.24
N LEU A 758 -12.98 -34.41 24.05
CA LEU A 758 -14.40 -34.07 24.32
C LEU A 758 -14.76 -33.35 25.63
N PRO A 759 -15.66 -32.37 25.52
CA PRO A 759 -17.04 -32.49 25.96
C PRO A 759 -17.96 -32.94 24.81
N SER A 760 -18.76 -33.96 25.09
CA SER A 760 -19.73 -34.68 24.25
C SER A 760 -20.85 -33.84 23.62
N SER A 761 -20.84 -32.52 23.75
CA SER A 761 -21.94 -31.69 23.27
C SER A 761 -21.89 -31.35 21.77
N GLN A 762 -20.78 -31.59 21.04
CA GLN A 762 -20.61 -31.04 19.67
C GLN A 762 -20.04 -31.96 18.58
N MET A 763 -19.16 -32.93 18.86
CA MET A 763 -18.85 -33.99 17.89
C MET A 763 -19.85 -35.14 18.04
N GLN A 764 -20.62 -35.40 16.98
CA GLN A 764 -21.71 -36.37 17.03
C GLN A 764 -21.40 -37.56 16.11
N PHE A 765 -21.59 -38.78 16.63
CA PHE A 765 -21.58 -39.97 15.79
C PHE A 765 -22.95 -40.16 15.16
N ILE A 766 -22.99 -40.30 13.85
CA ILE A 766 -24.19 -40.61 13.08
C ILE A 766 -23.98 -41.93 12.32
N PRO A 767 -24.95 -42.85 12.33
CA PRO A 767 -24.79 -44.15 11.70
C PRO A 767 -24.78 -44.07 10.16
N THR A 768 -25.50 -43.13 9.56
CA THR A 768 -25.63 -43.01 8.09
C THR A 768 -25.73 -41.55 7.65
N LEU A 769 -25.11 -41.21 6.51
CA LEU A 769 -25.30 -39.92 5.84
C LEU A 769 -26.58 -39.92 4.97
N PRO A 770 -27.19 -38.75 4.70
CA PRO A 770 -28.28 -38.63 3.75
C PRO A 770 -27.88 -39.11 2.34
N PRO A 771 -28.74 -39.85 1.62
CA PRO A 771 -28.39 -40.48 0.34
C PRO A 771 -28.12 -39.49 -0.81
N ASP A 772 -28.66 -38.27 -0.74
CA ASP A 772 -28.52 -37.25 -1.79
C ASP A 772 -27.41 -36.20 -1.50
N LEU A 773 -26.62 -36.42 -0.46
CA LEU A 773 -25.59 -35.47 -0.03
C LEU A 773 -24.43 -35.43 -1.03
N HIS A 774 -24.15 -34.25 -1.58
CA HIS A 774 -22.95 -33.99 -2.36
C HIS A 774 -21.85 -33.55 -1.41
N VAL A 775 -20.68 -34.18 -1.53
CA VAL A 775 -19.56 -33.97 -0.61
C VAL A 775 -18.28 -33.75 -1.39
N SER A 776 -17.40 -32.91 -0.84
CA SER A 776 -15.99 -32.88 -1.25
C SER A 776 -15.21 -33.83 -0.35
N LEU A 777 -14.22 -34.53 -0.93
CA LEU A 777 -13.27 -35.36 -0.19
C LEU A 777 -11.97 -34.60 0.04
N TRP A 778 -11.41 -34.74 1.23
CA TRP A 778 -10.09 -34.21 1.54
C TRP A 778 -9.00 -35.04 0.88
N GLN A 779 -8.21 -34.42 0.00
CA GLN A 779 -7.08 -35.04 -0.67
C GLN A 779 -5.81 -34.76 0.14
N ALA A 780 -5.50 -35.63 1.11
CA ALA A 780 -4.41 -35.42 2.06
C ALA A 780 -3.03 -35.16 1.40
N GLU A 781 -2.73 -35.84 0.28
CA GLU A 781 -1.46 -35.66 -0.47
C GLU A 781 -1.35 -34.29 -1.15
N LYS A 782 -2.48 -33.72 -1.57
CA LYS A 782 -2.56 -32.45 -2.30
C LYS A 782 -2.97 -31.28 -1.42
N TYR A 783 -3.33 -31.53 -0.16
CA TYR A 783 -3.85 -30.54 0.80
C TYR A 783 -5.00 -29.69 0.26
N GLN A 784 -5.88 -30.31 -0.53
CA GLN A 784 -7.02 -29.63 -1.15
C GLN A 784 -8.28 -30.48 -1.08
N TRP A 785 -9.42 -29.83 -1.23
CA TRP A 785 -10.71 -30.50 -1.38
C TRP A 785 -10.94 -30.88 -2.83
N SER A 786 -11.49 -32.06 -3.08
CA SER A 786 -11.99 -32.43 -4.41
C SER A 786 -13.18 -31.57 -4.83
N GLU A 787 -13.54 -31.64 -6.10
CA GLU A 787 -14.86 -31.20 -6.55
C GLU A 787 -15.97 -31.95 -5.79
N GLU A 788 -17.13 -31.31 -5.66
CA GLU A 788 -18.29 -31.94 -5.04
C GLU A 788 -18.79 -33.10 -5.89
N GLN A 789 -18.94 -34.25 -5.25
CA GLN A 789 -19.43 -35.45 -5.91
C GLN A 789 -20.38 -36.22 -4.99
N ARG A 790 -21.19 -37.10 -5.58
CA ARG A 790 -21.96 -38.07 -4.80
C ARG A 790 -21.02 -39.07 -4.16
N LEU A 791 -21.29 -39.42 -2.90
CA LEU A 791 -20.46 -40.36 -2.16
C LEU A 791 -20.53 -41.77 -2.79
N THR A 792 -19.48 -42.17 -3.48
CA THR A 792 -19.34 -43.52 -4.08
C THR A 792 -18.37 -44.41 -3.31
N GLN A 793 -17.50 -43.83 -2.46
CA GLN A 793 -16.44 -44.54 -1.76
C GLN A 793 -16.83 -44.95 -0.34
N THR A 794 -16.48 -46.18 0.04
CA THR A 794 -16.78 -46.78 1.35
C THR A 794 -15.57 -47.02 2.26
N ALA A 795 -14.41 -46.44 1.91
CA ALA A 795 -13.19 -46.59 2.71
C ALA A 795 -13.34 -45.95 4.11
N ASN A 796 -12.81 -46.61 5.14
CA ASN A 796 -12.66 -45.98 6.45
C ASN A 796 -11.61 -44.87 6.41
N ASN A 797 -11.69 -43.92 7.35
CA ASN A 797 -10.77 -42.79 7.47
C ASN A 797 -10.83 -41.83 6.27
N LEU A 798 -12.05 -41.56 5.79
CA LEU A 798 -12.31 -40.48 4.83
C LEU A 798 -12.77 -39.22 5.58
N LEU A 799 -12.17 -38.08 5.24
CA LEU A 799 -12.64 -36.76 5.66
C LEU A 799 -13.44 -36.13 4.53
N LEU A 800 -14.69 -35.80 4.85
CA LEU A 800 -15.69 -35.28 3.94
C LEU A 800 -16.11 -33.89 4.43
N ARG A 801 -16.52 -33.02 3.51
CA ARG A 801 -17.28 -31.82 3.85
C ARG A 801 -18.53 -31.71 2.99
N CYS A 802 -19.57 -31.12 3.56
CA CYS A 802 -20.77 -30.71 2.86
C CYS A 802 -21.01 -29.22 3.12
N GLN A 803 -21.40 -28.48 2.09
CA GLN A 803 -21.89 -27.12 2.25
C GLN A 803 -23.33 -27.16 2.80
N GLU A 804 -23.57 -26.59 3.97
CA GLU A 804 -24.91 -26.25 4.45
C GLU A 804 -25.26 -24.81 4.06
N LYS A 805 -26.51 -24.38 4.29
CA LYS A 805 -27.00 -23.02 3.92
C LYS A 805 -26.05 -21.88 4.31
N GLN A 806 -25.28 -22.02 5.38
CA GLN A 806 -24.45 -20.96 5.95
C GLN A 806 -23.05 -21.39 6.40
N ARG A 807 -22.76 -22.70 6.54
CA ARG A 807 -21.48 -23.22 7.06
C ARG A 807 -21.11 -24.54 6.40
N TYR A 808 -19.84 -24.93 6.49
CA TYR A 808 -19.45 -26.30 6.17
C TYR A 808 -19.68 -27.19 7.37
N ARG A 809 -20.18 -28.41 7.11
CA ARG A 809 -20.15 -29.50 8.07
C ARG A 809 -19.14 -30.53 7.59
N TYR A 810 -18.29 -30.96 8.51
CA TYR A 810 -17.24 -31.94 8.25
C TYR A 810 -17.65 -33.28 8.81
N PHE A 811 -17.36 -34.34 8.06
CA PHE A 811 -17.65 -35.72 8.47
C PHE A 811 -16.39 -36.59 8.37
N ILE A 812 -16.14 -37.40 9.39
CA ILE A 812 -15.03 -38.36 9.45
C ILE A 812 -15.62 -39.76 9.45
N ARG A 813 -15.38 -40.54 8.40
CA ARG A 813 -15.88 -41.90 8.30
C ARG A 813 -15.08 -42.86 9.17
N GLN A 814 -15.75 -43.60 10.05
CA GLN A 814 -15.14 -44.61 10.91
C GLN A 814 -16.06 -45.83 11.07
N ASN A 815 -15.56 -47.02 10.77
CA ASN A 815 -16.31 -48.28 10.84
C ASN A 815 -17.65 -48.20 10.07
N ALA A 816 -18.77 -48.42 10.75
CA ALA A 816 -20.12 -48.45 10.17
C ALA A 816 -20.83 -47.09 10.17
N GLY A 817 -20.16 -45.98 10.53
CA GLY A 817 -20.79 -44.65 10.60
C GLY A 817 -19.82 -43.49 10.41
N TYR A 818 -20.24 -42.29 10.85
CA TYR A 818 -19.55 -41.03 10.63
C TYR A 818 -19.54 -40.18 11.90
N TRP A 819 -18.41 -39.58 12.21
CA TRP A 819 -18.34 -38.46 13.15
C TRP A 819 -18.59 -37.16 12.41
N GLN A 820 -19.30 -36.20 13.03
CA GLN A 820 -19.50 -34.88 12.46
C GLN A 820 -19.01 -33.75 13.39
N THR A 821 -18.49 -32.68 12.79
CA THR A 821 -18.08 -31.43 13.47
C THR A 821 -18.27 -30.23 12.53
N ASP A 822 -18.34 -29.01 13.08
CA ASP A 822 -18.33 -27.77 12.30
C ASP A 822 -16.94 -27.12 12.20
N SER A 823 -15.91 -27.70 12.83
CA SER A 823 -14.53 -27.22 12.72
C SER A 823 -13.64 -28.13 11.88
N PHE A 824 -12.96 -27.53 10.91
CA PHE A 824 -12.04 -28.22 10.01
C PHE A 824 -10.78 -28.73 10.73
N SER A 825 -10.15 -27.88 11.56
CA SER A 825 -8.93 -28.22 12.31
C SER A 825 -9.16 -29.44 13.21
N TRP A 826 -10.34 -29.48 13.82
CA TRP A 826 -10.78 -30.58 14.67
C TRP A 826 -11.15 -31.83 13.89
N ALA A 827 -11.77 -31.69 12.71
CA ALA A 827 -12.03 -32.82 11.82
C ALA A 827 -10.72 -33.50 11.36
N LEU A 828 -9.68 -32.71 11.06
CA LEU A 828 -8.35 -33.23 10.75
C LEU A 828 -7.74 -33.95 11.95
N MET A 829 -7.80 -33.38 13.15
CA MET A 829 -7.29 -34.02 14.36
C MET A 829 -7.97 -35.37 14.64
N ALA A 830 -9.30 -35.43 14.49
CA ALA A 830 -10.07 -36.66 14.65
C ALA A 830 -9.72 -37.71 13.59
N LEU A 831 -9.57 -37.32 12.32
CA LEU A 831 -9.12 -38.21 11.24
C LEU A 831 -7.77 -38.87 11.58
N MET A 832 -6.84 -38.11 12.14
CA MET A 832 -5.51 -38.60 12.51
C MET A 832 -5.58 -39.62 13.64
N ILE A 833 -6.41 -39.36 14.66
CA ILE A 833 -6.71 -40.32 15.74
C ILE A 833 -7.28 -41.62 15.17
N CYS A 834 -8.26 -41.54 14.27
CA CYS A 834 -8.88 -42.72 13.66
C CYS A 834 -7.93 -43.54 12.78
N SER A 835 -6.84 -42.94 12.27
CA SER A 835 -5.88 -43.64 11.41
C SER A 835 -4.99 -44.64 12.15
N GLY A 836 -4.83 -44.51 13.48
CA GLY A 836 -3.98 -45.38 14.29
C GLY A 836 -2.48 -45.31 14.01
N VAL A 837 -2.04 -44.34 13.20
CA VAL A 837 -0.63 -44.14 12.87
C VAL A 837 0.04 -43.29 13.96
N THR A 838 1.30 -43.59 14.27
CA THR A 838 2.13 -42.74 15.14
C THR A 838 2.58 -41.50 14.38
N PHE A 839 2.31 -40.32 14.93
CA PHE A 839 2.63 -39.03 14.31
C PHE A 839 3.53 -38.13 15.16
N GLY A 840 3.67 -38.41 16.45
CA GLY A 840 4.54 -37.68 17.36
C GLY A 840 5.68 -38.53 17.91
N VAL A 841 6.75 -37.89 18.31
CA VAL A 841 7.86 -38.49 19.03
C VAL A 841 8.15 -37.64 20.25
N ARG A 842 8.13 -38.25 21.43
CA ARG A 842 8.63 -37.64 22.66
C ARG A 842 10.14 -37.79 22.71
N LYS A 843 10.86 -36.68 22.68
CA LYS A 843 12.33 -36.62 22.80
C LYS A 843 12.67 -36.27 24.26
N GLY A 844 12.99 -37.28 25.06
CA GLY A 844 13.27 -37.09 26.50
C GLY A 844 12.04 -36.69 27.34
N ASP A 845 12.26 -36.04 28.48
CA ASP A 845 11.19 -35.80 29.46
C ASP A 845 10.22 -34.68 29.08
N SER A 846 10.64 -33.73 28.24
CA SER A 846 9.97 -32.44 28.04
C SER A 846 9.55 -32.14 26.60
N ASP A 847 10.20 -32.74 25.60
CA ASP A 847 10.16 -32.23 24.23
C ASP A 847 9.45 -33.18 23.26
N TRP A 848 8.85 -32.59 22.22
CA TRP A 848 7.95 -33.28 21.32
C TRP A 848 8.18 -32.89 19.88
N SER A 849 8.36 -33.88 19.02
CA SER A 849 8.52 -33.71 17.57
C SER A 849 7.32 -34.33 16.86
N TRP A 850 6.50 -33.53 16.21
CA TRP A 850 5.34 -33.97 15.45
C TRP A 850 5.64 -34.00 13.96
N SER A 851 5.41 -35.15 13.34
CA SER A 851 5.62 -35.38 11.91
C SER A 851 4.95 -34.33 11.04
N THR A 852 5.47 -34.19 9.82
CA THR A 852 4.87 -33.39 8.74
C THR A 852 3.43 -33.74 8.44
N LYS A 853 2.86 -34.86 8.90
CA LYS A 853 1.47 -35.26 8.62
C LYS A 853 0.47 -34.68 9.62
N PHE A 854 0.92 -34.16 10.77
CA PHE A 854 0.09 -33.74 11.92
C PHE A 854 -0.51 -32.32 11.80
N ILE A 855 -1.07 -32.03 10.64
CA ILE A 855 -0.86 -30.76 9.98
C ILE A 855 -1.74 -29.56 10.36
N ALA A 856 -2.77 -29.76 11.18
CA ALA A 856 -3.62 -28.67 11.63
C ALA A 856 -4.01 -28.88 13.09
N LEU A 857 -3.00 -29.00 13.94
CA LEU A 857 -3.24 -28.86 15.36
C LEU A 857 -4.03 -27.57 15.62
N PRO A 858 -5.16 -27.65 16.33
CA PRO A 858 -5.95 -26.47 16.63
C PRO A 858 -5.05 -25.41 17.32
N PRO A 859 -5.10 -24.13 16.92
CA PRO A 859 -4.26 -23.08 17.51
C PRO A 859 -4.35 -23.01 19.03
N SER A 860 -5.50 -23.33 19.60
CA SER A 860 -5.73 -23.44 21.05
C SER A 860 -4.86 -24.50 21.74
N VAL A 861 -4.58 -25.63 21.07
CA VAL A 861 -3.70 -26.69 21.57
C VAL A 861 -2.24 -26.23 21.54
N LEU A 862 -1.86 -25.55 20.46
CA LEU A 862 -0.52 -25.02 20.23
C LEU A 862 -0.16 -23.90 21.22
N GLN A 863 -1.09 -22.96 21.42
CA GLN A 863 -0.97 -21.89 22.41
C GLN A 863 -0.82 -22.44 23.82
N TRP A 864 -1.55 -23.52 24.17
CA TRP A 864 -1.35 -24.19 25.45
C TRP A 864 0.07 -24.74 25.58
N TRP A 865 0.60 -25.43 24.58
CA TRP A 865 1.95 -25.98 24.65
C TRP A 865 3.02 -24.92 24.84
N ILE A 866 2.95 -23.82 24.09
CA ILE A 866 3.95 -22.76 24.20
C ILE A 866 3.83 -22.04 25.56
N HIS A 867 2.62 -21.69 26.01
CA HIS A 867 2.44 -20.94 27.25
C HIS A 867 2.59 -21.79 28.52
N VAL A 868 2.01 -22.99 28.56
CA VAL A 868 1.91 -23.84 29.78
C VAL A 868 3.06 -24.82 29.89
N ALA A 869 3.62 -25.28 28.77
CA ALA A 869 4.84 -26.08 28.78
C ALA A 869 6.10 -25.21 28.60
N HIS A 870 6.07 -23.90 28.87
CA HIS A 870 7.27 -23.05 28.87
C HIS A 870 8.14 -23.18 27.61
N GLY A 871 7.52 -23.49 26.47
CA GLY A 871 8.19 -24.05 25.32
C GLY A 871 8.44 -23.05 24.19
N CYS A 872 9.12 -23.52 23.15
CA CYS A 872 9.30 -22.84 21.88
C CYS A 872 8.87 -23.76 20.74
N LEU A 873 8.39 -23.16 19.64
CA LEU A 873 8.03 -23.89 18.43
C LEU A 873 9.13 -23.72 17.38
N SER A 874 9.52 -24.81 16.72
CA SER A 874 10.43 -24.78 15.56
C SER A 874 9.96 -25.70 14.45
N ILE A 875 10.24 -25.33 13.20
CA ILE A 875 10.17 -26.24 12.07
C ILE A 875 11.54 -26.90 11.92
N THR A 876 11.58 -28.22 12.08
CA THR A 876 12.79 -29.02 11.81
C THR A 876 13.04 -29.15 10.31
N ASP A 877 14.28 -29.48 9.91
CA ASP A 877 14.70 -29.62 8.50
C ASP A 877 13.84 -30.61 7.67
N ASN A 878 13.21 -31.59 8.33
CA ASN A 878 12.32 -32.55 7.67
C ASN A 878 10.86 -32.08 7.56
N GLY A 879 10.56 -30.84 7.98
CA GLY A 879 9.24 -30.22 7.98
C GLY A 879 8.33 -30.56 9.17
N SER A 880 8.85 -31.30 10.16
CA SER A 880 8.13 -31.62 11.40
C SER A 880 8.14 -30.44 12.38
N TYR A 881 7.14 -30.37 13.25
CA TYR A 881 7.06 -29.35 14.30
C TYR A 881 7.69 -29.85 15.59
N LEU A 882 8.70 -29.13 16.06
CA LEU A 882 9.36 -29.38 17.33
C LEU A 882 8.87 -28.40 18.39
N PHE A 883 8.38 -28.94 19.49
CA PHE A 883 8.05 -28.22 20.71
C PHE A 883 9.13 -28.55 21.74
N ALA A 884 9.99 -27.59 22.04
CA ALA A 884 11.10 -27.74 22.99
C ALA A 884 10.84 -26.92 24.26
N GLY A 885 11.25 -27.42 25.43
CA GLY A 885 11.32 -26.63 26.68
C GLY A 885 10.29 -26.94 27.77
N GLY A 886 9.59 -28.08 27.71
CA GLY A 886 8.50 -28.49 28.61
C GLY A 886 8.86 -28.96 30.02
N LYS A 887 8.73 -28.12 31.07
CA LYS A 887 8.69 -28.65 32.47
C LYS A 887 7.50 -29.58 32.73
N VAL A 888 6.46 -29.52 31.89
CA VAL A 888 5.26 -30.32 32.01
C VAL A 888 5.17 -31.26 30.80
N PRO A 889 5.17 -32.58 31.02
CA PRO A 889 5.05 -33.56 29.95
C PRO A 889 3.70 -33.42 29.25
N LEU A 890 3.74 -33.43 27.92
CA LEU A 890 2.62 -33.13 27.03
C LEU A 890 1.50 -34.20 27.10
N TRP A 891 1.79 -35.40 27.65
CA TRP A 891 0.91 -36.58 27.64
C TRP A 891 0.92 -37.46 28.89
N ASP A 892 1.65 -37.12 29.96
CA ASP A 892 1.65 -37.99 31.12
C ASP A 892 0.25 -37.99 31.75
N ASN A 893 -0.43 -39.15 31.67
CA ASN A 893 -1.75 -39.48 32.23
C ASN A 893 -2.99 -39.31 31.33
N VAL A 894 -2.92 -39.63 30.03
CA VAL A 894 -4.17 -39.91 29.28
C VAL A 894 -4.77 -41.27 29.66
N MET A 895 -3.95 -42.23 30.13
CA MET A 895 -4.36 -43.65 30.15
C MET A 895 -4.36 -44.37 31.51
N THR A 896 -3.84 -43.80 32.60
CA THR A 896 -3.50 -44.63 33.78
C THR A 896 -4.03 -44.20 35.15
N PHE A 897 -4.76 -43.09 35.31
CA PHE A 897 -5.42 -42.76 36.59
C PHE A 897 -6.74 -42.02 36.35
N PRO A 898 -7.78 -42.17 37.19
CA PRO A 898 -9.00 -41.40 37.06
C PRO A 898 -8.68 -39.92 37.27
N SER A 899 -8.58 -39.20 36.16
CA SER A 899 -8.42 -37.75 35.99
C SER A 899 -9.31 -36.92 36.93
N CYS A 900 -10.42 -37.52 37.37
CA CYS A 900 -11.33 -37.03 38.40
C CYS A 900 -10.65 -36.60 39.72
N GLN A 901 -9.69 -37.36 40.27
CA GLN A 901 -9.12 -37.05 41.59
C GLN A 901 -8.16 -35.85 41.60
N ARG A 902 -7.34 -35.67 40.54
CA ARG A 902 -6.47 -34.49 40.40
C ARG A 902 -7.27 -33.22 40.10
N ALA A 903 -8.31 -33.32 39.27
CA ALA A 903 -9.23 -32.22 39.00
C ALA A 903 -10.01 -31.80 40.26
N LEU A 904 -10.45 -32.76 41.09
CA LEU A 904 -11.10 -32.50 42.39
C LEU A 904 -10.15 -31.84 43.39
N ALA A 905 -8.92 -32.35 43.55
CA ALA A 905 -7.93 -31.77 44.46
C ALA A 905 -7.51 -30.34 44.06
N ARG A 906 -7.55 -30.02 42.75
CA ARG A 906 -7.29 -28.67 42.22
C ARG A 906 -8.49 -27.74 42.37
N ARG A 907 -9.70 -28.21 42.05
CA ARG A 907 -10.95 -27.44 42.30
C ARG A 907 -11.07 -27.08 43.77
N SER A 908 -10.79 -28.02 44.68
CA SER A 908 -10.74 -27.72 46.12
C SER A 908 -9.68 -26.68 46.45
N ARG A 909 -8.45 -26.78 45.92
CA ARG A 909 -7.42 -25.75 46.12
C ARG A 909 -7.84 -24.38 45.60
N ALA A 910 -8.29 -24.27 44.35
CA ALA A 910 -8.71 -23.01 43.72
C ALA A 910 -9.93 -22.37 44.42
N LEU A 911 -10.90 -23.18 44.86
CA LEU A 911 -12.02 -22.71 45.70
C LEU A 911 -11.53 -22.21 47.06
N THR A 912 -10.52 -22.84 47.63
CA THR A 912 -9.90 -22.42 48.90
C THR A 912 -9.15 -21.10 48.73
N THR A 913 -8.38 -20.93 47.64
CA THR A 913 -7.66 -19.69 47.31
C THR A 913 -8.62 -18.53 46.97
N ARG A 914 -9.73 -18.80 46.26
CA ARG A 914 -10.80 -17.80 46.01
C ARG A 914 -11.54 -17.42 47.29
N LYS A 915 -11.78 -18.36 48.21
CA LYS A 915 -12.37 -18.04 49.53
C LYS A 915 -11.43 -17.16 50.36
N LEU A 916 -10.13 -17.46 50.38
CA LEU A 916 -9.10 -16.65 51.03
C LEU A 916 -9.02 -15.23 50.45
N ARG A 917 -9.09 -15.05 49.12
CA ARG A 917 -9.11 -13.72 48.49
C ARG A 917 -10.37 -12.91 48.79
N ARG A 918 -11.52 -13.56 48.99
CA ARG A 918 -12.79 -12.90 49.39
C ARG A 918 -12.90 -12.59 50.88
N THR A 919 -11.99 -13.11 51.71
CA THR A 919 -11.92 -12.79 53.15
C THR A 919 -10.84 -11.76 53.48
N LEU A 920 -10.02 -11.39 52.49
CA LEU A 920 -8.96 -10.38 52.58
C LEU A 920 -9.25 -9.12 51.73
N GLN A 921 -10.38 -9.10 51.02
CA GLN A 921 -11.07 -7.88 50.55
C GLN A 921 -12.25 -7.64 51.49
#